data_AF-A0A0Q9YUG1-F1
#
_entry.id   AF-A0A0Q9YUG1-F1
#
_cell.length_a   1.000
_cell.length_b   1.000
_cell.length_c   1.000
_cell.angle_alpha   90.00
_cell.angle_beta   90.00
_cell.angle_gamma   90.00
#
_symmetry.space_group_name_H-M   'P 1'
#
loop_
_entity.id
_entity.type
_entity.pdbx_description
1 polymer ?
#
loop_
_entity_poly.entity_id
_entity_poly.type
_entity_poly.pdbx_seq_one_letter_code
_entity_poly.pdbx_strand_id
1 'polypeptide(L)'
;MLYGAKDLQPQIQEAFTEFFNNAITERKVTTAAVKKLLLDLESMARTVENPSQLTFNVKCIINGKKVYSIQTLLQSLKLNALEQALSELAGKYGISFAKQPLINKSQLPTRFTQVGKVLFDEDSGEQYNETLALQGRGQAGLANFYMGPDGKERLIKEDDVATCLMEGTAYYIRDMGILPGNLGSSVNFATVGTLIKEGSQSPSVVSIQDRVIGSEGSKARPWDELVYGIKRNPKTLLSFEGWYPQAIIDNISFLNTQPKWQLAAGIMGSAIAGDESLHVGQFMAIVDKNGHIEGIKRIDLGARERFAVARVNSKTTMPDPYHASKYYQASGQYGKDYVSYLLAEPTLNKMYTMLWMNLSLTPNLEKQIIQGSKEAFIQQFNAIPEQLREQALKEVLATINKSAKVPVVLQSSTLEKQAEELAELIADMDARRVTSMVGAGKKAYLNYVETMNSHISAHFSSDMRDFCHNLLELQQKLITSKDFDSEMMHVALSQIEKLNVIVKELVKEVNQAPNDTTLFNQIQLLTELGSDLVHATTLNLQYRPDFALVSNGPLNHYLDKLQTVNDAAIYCLQTRSKDKVPHVAKIMAMALHDDDEVLKSHIQNPHLIDTLKTHGESLTLKTHTKGELLLLNIFKRYHLNDKLVSMTRQQRDLIADIQVGNFEKVANDFGKKLLRFYDAVSFDEQGKTALHYLMELGGADAHSKKAICAILKSSLGTAKLLDANLNIPDADGLTPLDYLMANPHAPAIVKAIADAYIERYPYGGQFKVEDFFDMENHDVAYQDKVKIAEPQQPKASGWWFS
;
A
#
# COMPACT_ATOMS: atom_id res chain seq x y z
N MET A 1 -11.94 -43.00 -14.87
CA MET A 1 -13.35 -43.43 -15.05
C MET A 1 -14.21 -42.50 -14.23
N LEU A 2 -15.37 -42.09 -14.74
CA LEU A 2 -16.34 -41.29 -13.98
C LEU A 2 -17.34 -42.25 -13.29
N TYR A 3 -17.82 -41.90 -12.10
CA TYR A 3 -18.80 -42.65 -11.29
C TYR A 3 -20.22 -42.07 -11.45
N GLY A 4 -21.26 -42.85 -11.14
CA GLY A 4 -22.63 -42.35 -11.00
C GLY A 4 -22.86 -41.67 -9.65
N ALA A 5 -23.66 -40.59 -9.58
CA ALA A 5 -23.85 -39.79 -8.35
C ALA A 5 -24.44 -40.56 -7.15
N LYS A 6 -25.23 -41.62 -7.41
CA LYS A 6 -25.75 -42.52 -6.36
C LYS A 6 -24.64 -43.30 -5.64
N ASP A 7 -23.47 -43.46 -6.25
CA ASP A 7 -22.37 -44.28 -5.70
C ASP A 7 -21.43 -43.47 -4.77
N LEU A 8 -21.44 -42.13 -4.82
CA LEU A 8 -20.60 -41.25 -3.97
C LEU A 8 -21.36 -40.51 -2.84
N GLN A 9 -22.69 -40.39 -2.94
CA GLN A 9 -23.51 -39.69 -1.94
C GLN A 9 -23.46 -40.30 -0.51
N PRO A 10 -23.37 -41.64 -0.34
CA PRO A 10 -23.13 -42.23 0.99
C PRO A 10 -21.78 -41.85 1.62
N GLN A 11 -20.73 -41.65 0.80
CA GLN A 11 -19.37 -41.34 1.27
C GLN A 11 -19.24 -39.87 1.72
N ILE A 12 -20.01 -38.97 1.09
CA ILE A 12 -20.22 -37.59 1.56
C ILE A 12 -20.84 -37.59 2.97
N GLN A 13 -21.85 -38.45 3.21
CA GLN A 13 -22.52 -38.52 4.51
C GLN A 13 -21.63 -39.08 5.63
N GLU A 14 -20.78 -40.04 5.29
CA GLU A 14 -19.86 -40.69 6.21
C GLU A 14 -18.71 -39.76 6.63
N ALA A 15 -18.13 -39.02 5.68
CA ALA A 15 -17.07 -38.04 5.96
C ALA A 15 -17.53 -36.94 6.93
N PHE A 16 -18.78 -36.46 6.80
CA PHE A 16 -19.36 -35.49 7.74
C PHE A 16 -19.64 -36.09 9.12
N THR A 17 -20.14 -37.32 9.16
CA THR A 17 -20.53 -37.99 10.42
C THR A 17 -19.30 -38.39 11.23
N GLU A 18 -18.23 -38.87 10.59
CA GLU A 18 -16.93 -39.18 11.21
C GLU A 18 -16.28 -37.90 11.78
N PHE A 19 -16.29 -36.84 10.96
CA PHE A 19 -15.81 -35.52 11.31
C PHE A 19 -16.48 -34.93 12.56
N PHE A 20 -17.82 -35.02 12.69
CA PHE A 20 -18.53 -34.49 13.86
C PHE A 20 -18.57 -35.44 15.07
N ASN A 21 -18.47 -36.76 14.87
CA ASN A 21 -18.39 -37.73 15.97
C ASN A 21 -17.10 -37.55 16.76
N ASN A 22 -15.96 -37.63 16.07
CA ASN A 22 -14.67 -37.47 16.72
C ASN A 22 -14.61 -36.08 17.38
N ALA A 23 -15.16 -35.07 16.68
CA ALA A 23 -15.36 -33.73 17.18
C ALA A 23 -16.08 -33.57 18.53
N ILE A 24 -16.94 -34.52 18.90
CA ILE A 24 -17.73 -34.47 20.13
C ILE A 24 -17.24 -35.50 21.15
N THR A 25 -16.85 -36.70 20.70
CA THR A 25 -16.30 -37.76 21.56
C THR A 25 -14.99 -37.32 22.21
N GLU A 26 -14.12 -36.68 21.42
CA GLU A 26 -12.88 -36.08 21.93
C GLU A 26 -13.10 -34.64 22.43
N ARG A 27 -14.35 -34.15 22.33
CA ARG A 27 -14.78 -32.75 22.57
C ARG A 27 -14.03 -31.71 21.71
N LYS A 28 -13.49 -32.15 20.56
CA LYS A 28 -12.70 -31.33 19.62
C LYS A 28 -12.75 -31.80 18.15
N VAL A 29 -13.19 -30.93 17.24
CA VAL A 29 -13.17 -31.04 15.76
C VAL A 29 -11.75 -30.73 15.23
N THR A 30 -11.17 -31.48 14.29
CA THR A 30 -9.80 -31.19 13.76
C THR A 30 -9.80 -30.81 12.29
N THR A 31 -8.89 -29.93 11.86
CA THR A 31 -8.76 -29.51 10.46
C THR A 31 -8.28 -30.64 9.54
N ALA A 32 -7.50 -31.62 10.03
CA ALA A 32 -7.18 -32.83 9.26
C ALA A 32 -8.46 -33.55 8.89
N ALA A 33 -9.38 -33.68 9.85
CA ALA A 33 -10.71 -34.15 9.57
C ALA A 33 -11.51 -33.16 8.68
N VAL A 34 -11.41 -31.82 8.81
CA VAL A 34 -12.10 -30.81 7.93
C VAL A 34 -11.61 -30.86 6.47
N LYS A 35 -10.30 -30.96 6.24
CA LYS A 35 -9.67 -30.88 4.92
C LYS A 35 -9.67 -32.24 4.23
N LYS A 36 -9.52 -33.34 5.00
CA LYS A 36 -9.88 -34.68 4.55
C LYS A 36 -11.32 -34.64 4.05
N LEU A 37 -12.26 -34.18 4.89
CA LEU A 37 -13.65 -33.94 4.51
C LEU A 37 -13.78 -33.11 3.22
N LEU A 38 -13.25 -31.88 3.10
CA LEU A 38 -13.43 -31.05 1.89
C LEU A 38 -12.76 -31.60 0.62
N LEU A 39 -11.59 -32.25 0.71
CA LEU A 39 -10.93 -32.91 -0.43
C LEU A 39 -11.68 -34.16 -0.85
N ASP A 40 -12.20 -34.91 0.12
CA ASP A 40 -13.07 -36.04 -0.12
C ASP A 40 -14.30 -35.54 -0.89
N LEU A 41 -14.96 -34.47 -0.42
CA LEU A 41 -16.12 -33.86 -1.10
C LEU A 41 -15.80 -33.33 -2.50
N GLU A 42 -14.65 -32.67 -2.72
CA GLU A 42 -14.28 -32.10 -4.02
C GLU A 42 -13.81 -33.17 -5.02
N SER A 43 -13.02 -34.15 -4.56
CA SER A 43 -12.60 -35.30 -5.38
C SER A 43 -13.81 -36.13 -5.83
N MET A 44 -14.80 -36.32 -4.94
CA MET A 44 -16.08 -36.95 -5.27
C MET A 44 -16.84 -36.14 -6.31
N ALA A 45 -16.87 -34.81 -6.19
CA ALA A 45 -17.51 -33.94 -7.17
C ALA A 45 -16.83 -33.97 -8.55
N ARG A 46 -15.49 -34.07 -8.64
CA ARG A 46 -14.73 -34.08 -9.91
C ARG A 46 -14.75 -35.41 -10.66
N THR A 47 -15.06 -36.51 -9.96
CA THR A 47 -15.03 -37.86 -10.50
C THR A 47 -16.42 -38.40 -10.86
N VAL A 48 -17.48 -37.59 -10.75
CA VAL A 48 -18.87 -37.98 -11.01
C VAL A 48 -19.35 -37.47 -12.37
N GLU A 49 -20.13 -38.26 -13.12
CA GLU A 49 -20.60 -37.89 -14.47
C GLU A 49 -21.44 -36.61 -14.50
N ASN A 50 -22.19 -36.31 -13.42
CA ASN A 50 -23.05 -35.12 -13.34
C ASN A 50 -23.13 -34.55 -11.89
N PRO A 51 -22.23 -33.62 -11.49
CA PRO A 51 -22.04 -33.17 -10.10
C PRO A 51 -23.25 -32.48 -9.47
N SER A 52 -24.10 -31.84 -10.28
CA SER A 52 -25.31 -31.13 -9.84
C SER A 52 -26.38 -32.03 -9.18
N GLN A 53 -26.27 -33.36 -9.34
CA GLN A 53 -27.15 -34.35 -8.70
C GLN A 53 -26.70 -34.77 -7.29
N LEU A 54 -25.52 -34.34 -6.82
CA LEU A 54 -25.08 -34.50 -5.43
C LEU A 54 -25.76 -33.45 -4.52
N THR A 55 -25.82 -33.72 -3.20
CA THR A 55 -26.37 -32.76 -2.22
C THR A 55 -25.55 -32.76 -0.91
N PHE A 56 -25.54 -31.64 -0.17
CA PHE A 56 -24.95 -31.60 1.19
C PHE A 56 -26.00 -31.64 2.31
N ASN A 57 -27.23 -32.11 2.02
CA ASN A 57 -28.27 -32.31 3.02
C ASN A 57 -28.10 -33.65 3.75
N VAL A 58 -27.15 -33.63 4.68
CA VAL A 58 -26.64 -34.81 5.37
C VAL A 58 -26.98 -34.73 6.86
N LYS A 59 -27.31 -35.88 7.46
CA LYS A 59 -27.62 -36.02 8.88
C LYS A 59 -26.48 -36.74 9.60
N CYS A 60 -25.84 -36.07 10.56
CA CYS A 60 -24.73 -36.64 11.32
C CYS A 60 -25.24 -37.37 12.57
N ILE A 61 -24.70 -38.56 12.84
CA ILE A 61 -25.07 -39.38 13.99
C ILE A 61 -23.93 -39.34 15.03
N ILE A 62 -24.13 -38.78 16.23
CA ILE A 62 -23.09 -38.61 17.26
C ILE A 62 -23.17 -39.64 18.40
N ASN A 63 -22.03 -40.21 18.83
CA ASN A 63 -21.87 -41.19 19.92
C ASN A 63 -22.86 -42.40 19.84
N GLY A 64 -23.26 -42.80 18.63
CA GLY A 64 -24.09 -43.98 18.34
C GLY A 64 -25.61 -43.87 18.53
N LYS A 65 -26.18 -42.73 18.97
CA LYS A 65 -27.63 -42.62 19.27
C LYS A 65 -28.32 -41.29 18.90
N LYS A 66 -27.61 -40.18 18.62
CA LYS A 66 -28.24 -38.86 18.35
C LYS A 66 -27.98 -38.34 16.93
N VAL A 67 -29.05 -37.87 16.27
CA VAL A 67 -29.01 -37.36 14.89
C VAL A 67 -29.08 -35.82 14.91
N TYR A 68 -28.10 -35.15 14.29
CA TYR A 68 -27.98 -33.70 14.19
C TYR A 68 -27.94 -33.23 12.72
N SER A 69 -28.47 -32.02 12.47
CA SER A 69 -28.28 -31.35 11.17
C SER A 69 -26.93 -30.63 11.13
N ILE A 70 -26.32 -30.52 9.94
CA ILE A 70 -25.01 -29.88 9.78
C ILE A 70 -25.07 -28.40 10.13
N GLN A 71 -26.06 -27.61 9.66
CA GLN A 71 -26.21 -26.20 10.09
C GLN A 71 -26.37 -26.05 11.61
N THR A 72 -27.16 -26.93 12.26
CA THR A 72 -27.32 -26.90 13.72
C THR A 72 -25.99 -27.20 14.42
N LEU A 73 -25.14 -28.06 13.87
CA LEU A 73 -23.79 -28.34 14.38
C LEU A 73 -22.81 -27.21 14.08
N LEU A 74 -22.84 -26.62 12.89
CA LEU A 74 -22.02 -25.49 12.47
C LEU A 74 -22.32 -24.25 13.33
N GLN A 75 -23.59 -24.03 13.70
CA GLN A 75 -24.01 -22.93 14.58
C GLN A 75 -23.78 -23.22 16.07
N SER A 76 -24.04 -24.45 16.54
CA SER A 76 -23.86 -24.81 17.97
C SER A 76 -22.40 -25.06 18.37
N LEU A 77 -21.54 -25.46 17.44
CA LEU A 77 -20.10 -25.64 17.62
C LEU A 77 -19.27 -24.46 17.09
N LYS A 78 -19.92 -23.48 16.44
CA LYS A 78 -19.33 -22.26 15.85
C LYS A 78 -18.23 -22.56 14.79
N LEU A 79 -18.58 -23.34 13.74
CA LEU A 79 -17.67 -23.94 12.74
C LEU A 79 -17.89 -23.50 11.29
N ASN A 80 -17.71 -22.25 10.96
CA ASN A 80 -18.38 -21.77 9.74
C ASN A 80 -17.47 -21.41 8.59
N ALA A 81 -16.17 -21.62 8.78
CA ALA A 81 -15.29 -21.88 7.66
C ALA A 81 -15.73 -23.14 6.90
N LEU A 82 -16.13 -24.19 7.62
CA LEU A 82 -16.67 -25.37 6.96
C LEU A 82 -17.93 -24.99 6.19
N GLU A 83 -18.81 -24.21 6.78
CA GLU A 83 -20.04 -23.70 6.18
C GLU A 83 -19.85 -22.83 4.92
N GLN A 84 -18.83 -21.96 4.90
CA GLN A 84 -18.47 -21.12 3.75
C GLN A 84 -17.80 -21.92 2.62
N ALA A 85 -16.85 -22.81 2.94
CA ALA A 85 -16.18 -23.67 1.95
C ALA A 85 -17.15 -24.65 1.29
N LEU A 86 -18.10 -25.13 2.08
CA LEU A 86 -19.21 -25.92 1.60
C LEU A 86 -20.04 -25.13 0.58
N SER A 87 -20.44 -23.90 0.92
CA SER A 87 -21.20 -23.03 0.01
C SER A 87 -20.48 -22.72 -1.31
N GLU A 88 -19.17 -22.50 -1.29
CA GLU A 88 -18.34 -22.28 -2.49
C GLU A 88 -18.24 -23.54 -3.37
N LEU A 89 -18.06 -24.71 -2.74
CA LEU A 89 -18.04 -26.00 -3.43
C LEU A 89 -19.38 -26.25 -4.15
N ALA A 90 -20.51 -25.85 -3.54
CA ALA A 90 -21.82 -25.92 -4.19
C ALA A 90 -21.99 -25.04 -5.40
N GLY A 91 -21.57 -23.78 -5.30
CA GLY A 91 -21.62 -22.85 -6.43
C GLY A 91 -20.77 -23.33 -7.60
N LYS A 92 -19.60 -23.92 -7.32
CA LYS A 92 -18.64 -24.40 -8.32
C LYS A 92 -19.12 -25.62 -9.12
N TYR A 93 -19.87 -26.54 -8.50
CA TYR A 93 -20.32 -27.79 -9.14
C TYR A 93 -21.84 -27.88 -9.37
N GLY A 94 -22.61 -26.84 -9.04
CA GLY A 94 -24.08 -26.82 -9.16
C GLY A 94 -24.81 -27.67 -8.10
N ILE A 95 -24.20 -27.90 -6.94
CA ILE A 95 -24.72 -28.73 -5.83
C ILE A 95 -25.59 -27.83 -4.91
N SER A 96 -26.71 -28.32 -4.36
CA SER A 96 -27.63 -27.47 -3.54
C SER A 96 -27.29 -27.44 -2.02
N PHE A 97 -27.35 -26.23 -1.40
CA PHE A 97 -27.33 -25.97 0.07
C PHE A 97 -28.69 -25.50 0.61
N ALA A 98 -28.96 -25.79 1.88
CA ALA A 98 -29.78 -24.91 2.73
C ALA A 98 -28.84 -23.94 3.51
N LYS A 99 -29.18 -22.64 3.65
CA LYS A 99 -28.29 -21.49 4.02
C LYS A 99 -27.97 -21.23 5.53
N GLN A 100 -26.74 -20.76 5.91
CA GLN A 100 -26.29 -19.63 6.86
C GLN A 100 -24.78 -19.67 7.38
N PRO A 101 -24.13 -18.69 8.17
CA PRO A 101 -22.65 -18.29 8.35
C PRO A 101 -21.92 -18.29 9.80
N LEU A 102 -20.56 -18.02 9.98
CA LEU A 102 -19.63 -17.95 11.23
C LEU A 102 -18.05 -17.75 10.98
N ILE A 103 -17.15 -17.93 11.99
CA ILE A 103 -15.71 -17.44 12.13
C ILE A 103 -14.56 -18.47 11.85
N ASN A 104 -13.34 -18.02 11.44
CA ASN A 104 -12.15 -18.82 11.01
C ASN A 104 -11.10 -19.04 12.15
N LYS A 105 -10.70 -20.29 12.44
CA LYS A 105 -9.84 -20.71 13.60
C LYS A 105 -8.32 -20.90 13.31
N SER A 106 -7.78 -20.42 12.18
CA SER A 106 -6.48 -20.92 11.65
C SER A 106 -5.19 -20.22 12.11
N GLN A 107 -5.18 -19.34 13.12
CA GLN A 107 -3.93 -18.81 13.70
C GLN A 107 -4.05 -18.77 15.23
N LEU A 108 -3.75 -19.90 15.87
CA LEU A 108 -3.48 -19.92 17.30
C LEU A 108 -2.13 -19.24 17.58
N PRO A 109 -1.93 -18.66 18.76
CA PRO A 109 -0.68 -18.01 19.14
C PRO A 109 0.49 -19.01 19.17
N THR A 110 1.58 -18.71 18.47
CA THR A 110 2.72 -19.63 18.29
C THR A 110 3.74 -19.53 19.43
N ARG A 111 4.25 -20.69 19.88
CA ARG A 111 5.39 -20.76 20.80
C ARG A 111 6.64 -21.18 20.04
N PHE A 112 7.71 -20.42 20.17
CA PHE A 112 8.97 -20.69 19.50
C PHE A 112 10.08 -21.01 20.49
N THR A 113 10.87 -22.05 20.23
CA THR A 113 12.20 -22.24 20.82
C THR A 113 13.27 -21.75 19.85
N GLN A 114 14.13 -20.82 20.26
CA GLN A 114 15.26 -20.36 19.47
C GLN A 114 16.50 -21.21 19.75
N VAL A 115 17.09 -21.77 18.69
CA VAL A 115 18.41 -22.44 18.71
C VAL A 115 19.27 -21.79 17.64
N GLY A 116 20.27 -21.01 18.06
CA GLY A 116 21.05 -20.16 17.15
C GLY A 116 20.20 -19.20 16.31
N LYS A 117 20.27 -19.33 14.98
CA LYS A 117 19.53 -18.51 13.98
C LYS A 117 18.21 -19.15 13.52
N VAL A 118 17.75 -20.14 14.25
CA VAL A 118 16.58 -20.94 13.89
C VAL A 118 15.56 -20.87 15.01
N LEU A 119 14.29 -20.68 14.65
CA LEU A 119 13.16 -20.85 15.57
C LEU A 119 12.46 -22.17 15.25
N PHE A 120 12.12 -22.92 16.29
CA PHE A 120 11.29 -24.11 16.21
C PHE A 120 9.93 -23.78 16.82
N ASP A 121 8.87 -23.90 16.04
CA ASP A 121 7.51 -23.85 16.58
C ASP A 121 7.28 -25.09 17.44
N GLU A 122 7.00 -24.91 18.74
CA GLU A 122 6.83 -26.00 19.70
C GLU A 122 5.54 -26.80 19.44
N ASP A 123 4.52 -26.19 18.85
CA ASP A 123 3.24 -26.84 18.60
C ASP A 123 3.29 -27.71 17.34
N SER A 124 4.00 -27.25 16.31
CA SER A 124 4.08 -27.93 15.01
C SER A 124 5.39 -28.68 14.76
N GLY A 125 6.45 -28.36 15.51
CA GLY A 125 7.82 -28.82 15.26
C GLY A 125 8.46 -28.16 14.04
N GLU A 126 7.79 -27.19 13.42
CA GLU A 126 8.25 -26.57 12.18
C GLU A 126 9.41 -25.60 12.40
N GLN A 127 10.31 -25.57 11.41
CA GLN A 127 11.51 -24.76 11.45
C GLN A 127 11.32 -23.43 10.72
N TYR A 128 11.76 -22.36 11.36
CA TYR A 128 11.77 -21.00 10.84
C TYR A 128 13.21 -20.49 10.82
N ASN A 129 13.73 -20.19 9.62
CA ASN A 129 15.13 -19.82 9.44
C ASN A 129 15.29 -18.30 9.36
N GLU A 130 16.19 -17.72 10.15
CA GLU A 130 16.51 -16.30 10.07
C GLU A 130 17.02 -15.96 8.67
N THR A 131 16.35 -15.03 8.01
CA THR A 131 16.71 -14.52 6.67
C THR A 131 17.39 -13.16 6.75
N LEU A 132 16.96 -12.33 7.70
CA LEU A 132 17.50 -10.98 7.88
C LEU A 132 17.30 -10.50 9.31
N ALA A 133 18.38 -10.07 9.96
CA ALA A 133 18.31 -9.41 11.25
C ALA A 133 18.04 -7.90 11.10
N LEU A 134 17.08 -7.35 11.84
CA LEU A 134 16.88 -5.90 11.91
C LEU A 134 17.67 -5.32 13.07
N GLN A 135 18.44 -4.27 12.79
CA GLN A 135 19.06 -3.49 13.86
C GLN A 135 17.97 -2.76 14.64
N GLY A 136 17.81 -3.13 15.91
CA GLY A 136 16.70 -2.70 16.76
C GLY A 136 16.54 -1.18 16.84
N ARG A 137 15.30 -0.70 16.68
CA ARG A 137 14.91 0.68 16.93
C ARG A 137 13.70 0.73 17.86
N GLY A 138 13.95 0.68 19.17
CA GLY A 138 12.95 1.02 20.20
C GLY A 138 12.08 -0.12 20.74
N GLN A 139 12.29 -1.36 20.30
CA GLN A 139 11.64 -2.56 20.86
C GLN A 139 12.46 -3.14 22.03
N ALA A 140 11.85 -3.96 22.87
CA ALA A 140 12.50 -4.55 24.05
C ALA A 140 13.64 -5.54 23.72
N GLY A 141 13.59 -6.20 22.56
CA GLY A 141 14.55 -7.25 22.17
C GLY A 141 14.86 -7.35 20.68
N LEU A 142 15.01 -8.58 20.17
CA LEU A 142 15.31 -8.86 18.76
C LEU A 142 14.11 -8.53 17.86
N ALA A 143 14.38 -8.10 16.63
CA ALA A 143 13.40 -8.17 15.56
C ALA A 143 14.06 -8.68 14.30
N ASN A 144 13.65 -9.85 13.84
CA ASN A 144 14.25 -10.50 12.70
C ASN A 144 13.17 -11.02 11.77
N PHE A 145 13.52 -11.13 10.49
CA PHE A 145 12.72 -11.87 9.52
C PHE A 145 13.11 -13.35 9.54
N TYR A 146 12.09 -14.20 9.50
CA TYR A 146 12.23 -15.64 9.47
C TYR A 146 11.40 -16.23 8.34
N MET A 147 12.01 -17.10 7.53
CA MET A 147 11.32 -17.89 6.52
C MET A 147 10.68 -19.11 7.18
N GLY A 148 9.35 -19.20 7.12
CA GLY A 148 8.61 -20.37 7.57
C GLY A 148 8.61 -21.51 6.54
N PRO A 149 8.13 -22.70 6.93
CA PRO A 149 8.07 -23.88 6.06
C PRO A 149 7.06 -23.72 4.90
N ASP A 150 6.12 -22.80 5.04
CA ASP A 150 5.15 -22.43 4.01
C ASP A 150 5.73 -21.49 2.94
N GLY A 151 7.03 -21.22 3.00
CA GLY A 151 7.72 -20.30 2.10
C GLY A 151 7.34 -18.84 2.33
N LYS A 152 6.65 -18.52 3.45
CA LYS A 152 6.32 -17.15 3.83
C LYS A 152 7.29 -16.65 4.88
N GLU A 153 7.78 -15.45 4.63
CA GLU A 153 8.65 -14.74 5.56
C GLU A 153 7.82 -13.92 6.55
N ARG A 154 8.17 -14.00 7.82
CA ARG A 154 7.48 -13.33 8.93
C ARG A 154 8.47 -12.48 9.70
N LEU A 155 8.05 -11.29 10.10
CA LEU A 155 8.73 -10.51 11.11
C LEU A 155 8.30 -10.99 12.50
N ILE A 156 9.27 -11.37 13.32
CA ILE A 156 9.07 -11.71 14.72
C ILE A 156 9.81 -10.67 15.56
N LYS A 157 9.07 -9.88 16.33
CA LYS A 157 9.58 -8.77 17.15
C LYS A 157 9.40 -9.10 18.63
N GLU A 158 10.46 -9.08 19.41
CA GLU A 158 10.37 -9.04 20.87
C GLU A 158 10.06 -7.62 21.33
N ASP A 159 8.92 -7.46 22.00
CA ASP A 159 8.46 -6.16 22.51
C ASP A 159 7.89 -6.28 23.93
N ASP A 160 7.46 -5.16 24.50
CA ASP A 160 6.76 -5.20 25.78
C ASP A 160 5.45 -5.99 25.70
N VAL A 161 5.09 -6.62 26.82
CA VAL A 161 4.03 -7.63 26.89
C VAL A 161 2.67 -7.01 26.56
N ALA A 162 2.44 -5.77 26.99
CA ALA A 162 1.23 -5.02 26.68
C ALA A 162 1.15 -4.61 25.21
N THR A 163 2.24 -4.13 24.61
CA THR A 163 2.29 -3.78 23.18
C THR A 163 1.97 -4.99 22.32
N CYS A 164 2.59 -6.15 22.60
CA CYS A 164 2.28 -7.39 21.87
C CYS A 164 0.78 -7.74 22.00
N LEU A 165 0.23 -7.72 23.23
CA LEU A 165 -1.19 -8.00 23.49
C LEU A 165 -2.12 -7.06 22.71
N MET A 166 -1.81 -5.76 22.70
CA MET A 166 -2.65 -4.74 22.07
C MET A 166 -2.55 -4.77 20.53
N GLU A 167 -1.36 -5.03 19.98
CA GLU A 167 -1.17 -5.31 18.54
C GLU A 167 -1.97 -6.54 18.13
N GLY A 168 -1.83 -7.63 18.87
CA GLY A 168 -2.56 -8.88 18.63
C GLY A 168 -4.07 -8.71 18.72
N THR A 169 -4.56 -7.89 19.64
CA THR A 169 -6.00 -7.65 19.80
C THR A 169 -6.59 -6.98 18.56
N ALA A 170 -5.87 -6.09 17.87
CA ALA A 170 -6.39 -5.37 16.70
C ALA A 170 -6.76 -6.29 15.52
N TYR A 171 -6.32 -7.54 15.55
CA TYR A 171 -6.57 -8.56 14.56
C TYR A 171 -8.08 -8.88 14.35
N TYR A 172 -8.94 -8.58 15.33
CA TYR A 172 -10.39 -8.73 15.17
C TYR A 172 -10.95 -7.95 13.97
N ILE A 173 -10.32 -6.83 13.61
CA ILE A 173 -10.75 -5.98 12.49
C ILE A 173 -10.77 -6.79 11.19
N ARG A 174 -9.76 -7.65 11.03
CA ARG A 174 -9.63 -8.55 9.89
C ARG A 174 -10.62 -9.72 10.00
N ASP A 175 -10.67 -10.38 11.14
CA ASP A 175 -11.47 -11.60 11.32
C ASP A 175 -12.97 -11.35 11.23
N MET A 176 -13.41 -10.17 11.63
CA MET A 176 -14.78 -9.73 11.48
C MET A 176 -15.13 -9.20 10.08
N GLY A 177 -14.15 -9.06 9.18
CA GLY A 177 -14.37 -8.50 7.84
C GLY A 177 -14.84 -7.05 7.87
N ILE A 178 -14.36 -6.24 8.82
CA ILE A 178 -14.76 -4.82 8.92
C ILE A 178 -14.31 -4.06 7.67
N LEU A 179 -13.10 -4.36 7.18
CA LEU A 179 -12.58 -3.85 5.93
C LEU A 179 -13.08 -4.73 4.76
N PRO A 180 -13.46 -4.14 3.61
CA PRO A 180 -13.98 -4.90 2.48
C PRO A 180 -12.91 -5.81 1.86
N GLY A 181 -13.34 -6.88 1.19
CA GLY A 181 -12.53 -8.05 0.84
C GLY A 181 -11.07 -7.77 0.47
N ASN A 182 -10.82 -7.13 -0.68
CA ASN A 182 -9.48 -6.84 -1.17
C ASN A 182 -8.70 -5.81 -0.32
N LEU A 183 -9.39 -4.96 0.45
CA LEU A 183 -8.80 -3.98 1.36
C LEU A 183 -8.45 -4.57 2.73
N GLY A 184 -8.94 -5.77 3.07
CA GLY A 184 -8.58 -6.45 4.32
C GLY A 184 -7.07 -6.68 4.48
N SER A 185 -6.33 -6.77 3.37
CA SER A 185 -4.86 -6.91 3.35
C SER A 185 -4.09 -5.58 3.43
N SER A 186 -4.79 -4.45 3.50
CA SER A 186 -4.19 -3.11 3.58
C SER A 186 -3.62 -2.81 4.97
N VAL A 187 -3.98 -3.62 5.98
CA VAL A 187 -3.43 -3.55 7.33
C VAL A 187 -2.72 -4.86 7.61
N ASN A 188 -1.44 -4.77 7.96
CA ASN A 188 -0.63 -5.90 8.38
C ASN A 188 -0.78 -6.09 9.89
N PHE A 189 -1.68 -6.99 10.27
CA PHE A 189 -1.94 -7.29 11.68
C PHE A 189 -0.89 -8.26 12.22
N ALA A 190 -0.47 -8.03 13.46
CA ALA A 190 0.37 -8.96 14.20
C ALA A 190 -0.48 -9.86 15.09
N THR A 191 0.09 -10.99 15.51
CA THR A 191 -0.44 -11.85 16.57
C THR A 191 0.59 -11.98 17.69
N VAL A 192 0.15 -12.28 18.91
CA VAL A 192 1.05 -12.55 20.03
C VAL A 192 1.64 -13.95 19.89
N GLY A 193 2.91 -14.09 20.22
CA GLY A 193 3.57 -15.38 20.41
C GLY A 193 4.49 -15.37 21.61
N THR A 194 5.08 -16.53 21.88
CA THR A 194 6.10 -16.71 22.92
C THR A 194 7.42 -17.12 22.28
N LEU A 195 8.53 -16.62 22.80
CA LEU A 195 9.88 -16.99 22.40
C LEU A 195 10.70 -17.48 23.60
N ILE A 196 11.19 -18.71 23.54
CA ILE A 196 12.11 -19.30 24.52
C ILE A 196 13.49 -19.36 23.88
N LYS A 197 14.43 -18.61 24.42
CA LYS A 197 15.82 -18.61 23.93
C LYS A 197 16.61 -19.74 24.55
N GLU A 198 17.48 -20.38 23.76
CA GLU A 198 18.45 -21.34 24.26
C GLU A 198 19.24 -20.75 25.44
N GLY A 199 19.25 -21.46 26.57
CA GLY A 199 19.92 -21.03 27.81
C GLY A 199 19.18 -19.95 28.62
N SER A 200 18.04 -19.43 28.16
CA SER A 200 17.18 -18.53 28.96
C SER A 200 16.18 -19.34 29.78
N GLN A 201 16.03 -18.99 31.05
CA GLN A 201 14.97 -19.55 31.91
C GLN A 201 13.63 -18.81 31.76
N SER A 202 13.65 -17.60 31.18
CA SER A 202 12.46 -16.77 31.03
C SER A 202 12.07 -16.65 29.55
N PRO A 203 10.83 -17.02 29.16
CA PRO A 203 10.27 -16.75 27.86
C PRO A 203 10.06 -15.25 27.68
N SER A 204 10.27 -14.78 26.46
CA SER A 204 9.93 -13.45 25.99
C SER A 204 8.61 -13.50 25.23
N VAL A 205 7.89 -12.37 25.16
CA VAL A 205 6.70 -12.23 24.32
C VAL A 205 7.10 -11.57 23.02
N VAL A 206 6.52 -12.06 21.92
CA VAL A 206 6.79 -11.55 20.59
C VAL A 206 5.51 -11.15 19.88
N SER A 207 5.60 -10.18 18.97
CA SER A 207 4.58 -9.97 17.95
C SER A 207 5.05 -10.54 16.61
N ILE A 208 4.16 -11.31 15.99
CA ILE A 208 4.41 -12.08 14.77
C ILE A 208 3.55 -11.48 13.66
N GLN A 209 4.17 -10.98 12.59
CA GLN A 209 3.47 -10.42 11.44
C GLN A 209 4.10 -10.90 10.13
N ASP A 210 3.31 -11.06 9.08
CA ASP A 210 3.84 -11.40 7.76
C ASP A 210 4.73 -10.25 7.25
N ARG A 211 5.82 -10.58 6.54
CA ARG A 211 6.63 -9.56 5.88
C ARG A 211 5.82 -8.93 4.75
N VAL A 212 5.83 -7.59 4.70
CA VAL A 212 5.36 -6.89 3.51
C VAL A 212 6.36 -7.10 2.38
N ILE A 213 5.96 -7.89 1.38
CA ILE A 213 6.71 -8.15 0.15
C ILE A 213 5.94 -7.61 -1.05
N GLY A 214 6.67 -7.15 -2.07
CA GLY A 214 6.10 -6.82 -3.37
C GLY A 214 5.92 -8.06 -4.25
N SER A 215 5.20 -7.91 -5.35
CA SER A 215 5.22 -8.85 -6.48
C SER A 215 6.62 -8.95 -7.11
N GLU A 216 6.81 -9.93 -7.99
CA GLU A 216 8.05 -10.06 -8.77
C GLU A 216 8.37 -8.74 -9.51
N GLY A 217 9.58 -8.21 -9.30
CA GLY A 217 10.00 -6.91 -9.83
C GLY A 217 9.66 -5.69 -8.95
N SER A 218 8.83 -5.84 -7.92
CA SER A 218 8.43 -4.76 -7.00
C SER A 218 9.14 -4.88 -5.65
N LYS A 219 9.44 -3.75 -5.02
CA LYS A 219 10.15 -3.65 -3.72
C LYS A 219 9.28 -2.94 -2.68
N ALA A 220 9.20 -3.52 -1.49
CA ALA A 220 8.59 -2.86 -0.34
C ALA A 220 9.56 -1.85 0.29
N ARG A 221 9.11 -0.61 0.49
CA ARG A 221 9.89 0.50 1.08
C ARG A 221 9.07 1.24 2.14
N PRO A 222 9.70 1.77 3.20
CA PRO A 222 9.04 2.70 4.12
C PRO A 222 8.48 3.90 3.35
N TRP A 223 7.22 4.26 3.58
CA TRP A 223 6.59 5.32 2.79
C TRP A 223 7.15 6.71 3.13
N ASP A 224 7.64 6.92 4.35
CA ASP A 224 8.30 8.17 4.75
C ASP A 224 9.59 8.45 3.96
N GLU A 225 10.34 7.42 3.56
CA GLU A 225 11.47 7.58 2.64
C GLU A 225 11.02 8.05 1.25
N LEU A 226 9.84 7.64 0.78
CA LEU A 226 9.30 8.06 -0.52
C LEU A 226 8.71 9.48 -0.45
N VAL A 227 8.11 9.86 0.68
CA VAL A 227 7.52 11.19 0.89
C VAL A 227 8.61 12.24 1.15
N TYR A 228 9.57 11.94 2.03
CA TYR A 228 10.55 12.93 2.50
C TYR A 228 11.95 12.75 1.89
N GLY A 229 12.19 11.67 1.13
CA GLY A 229 13.51 11.31 0.62
C GLY A 229 14.46 10.73 1.68
N ILE A 230 14.04 10.70 2.95
CA ILE A 230 14.80 10.18 4.07
C ILE A 230 13.87 9.45 5.05
N LYS A 231 14.42 8.45 5.75
CA LYS A 231 13.71 7.80 6.84
C LYS A 231 13.56 8.79 8.01
N ARG A 232 12.35 8.91 8.54
CA ARG A 232 12.09 9.87 9.63
C ARG A 232 12.92 9.53 10.87
N ASN A 233 13.25 10.55 11.66
CA ASN A 233 13.81 10.35 12.99
C ASN A 233 12.67 10.26 14.03
N PRO A 234 12.43 9.11 14.69
CA PRO A 234 11.33 8.96 15.63
C PRO A 234 11.48 9.77 16.92
N LYS A 235 12.67 10.32 17.21
CA LYS A 235 12.97 11.06 18.45
C LYS A 235 12.73 12.58 18.35
N THR A 236 12.11 13.07 17.27
CA THR A 236 11.85 14.52 17.15
C THR A 236 10.64 14.96 17.99
N LEU A 237 10.77 16.14 18.62
CA LEU A 237 9.69 16.79 19.37
C LEU A 237 8.62 17.37 18.44
N LEU A 238 9.05 17.85 17.26
CA LEU A 238 8.18 18.27 16.17
C LEU A 238 7.99 17.11 15.19
N SER A 239 6.77 16.86 14.77
CA SER A 239 6.48 15.85 13.74
C SER A 239 7.08 16.25 12.39
N PHE A 240 7.51 15.26 11.60
CA PHE A 240 7.88 15.49 10.20
C PHE A 240 6.66 15.93 9.40
N GLU A 241 5.49 15.38 9.73
CA GLU A 241 4.23 15.68 9.06
C GLU A 241 3.84 17.15 9.18
N GLY A 242 4.13 17.78 10.33
CA GLY A 242 3.92 19.22 10.51
C GLY A 242 4.94 20.10 9.79
N TRP A 243 6.15 19.59 9.52
CA TRP A 243 7.18 20.29 8.75
C TRP A 243 6.96 20.18 7.24
N TYR A 244 6.39 19.06 6.78
CA TYR A 244 6.25 18.72 5.37
C TYR A 244 4.82 18.33 4.96
N PRO A 245 3.78 19.11 5.33
CA PRO A 245 2.40 18.76 5.02
C PRO A 245 2.14 18.70 3.52
N GLN A 246 2.73 19.61 2.74
CA GLN A 246 2.54 19.63 1.29
C GLN A 246 3.16 18.39 0.62
N ALA A 247 4.33 17.93 1.07
CA ALA A 247 4.95 16.73 0.52
C ALA A 247 4.06 15.48 0.71
N ILE A 248 3.35 15.39 1.83
CA ILE A 248 2.37 14.32 2.08
C ILE A 248 1.20 14.43 1.10
N ILE A 249 0.59 15.61 0.99
CA ILE A 249 -0.56 15.85 0.11
C ILE A 249 -0.19 15.55 -1.34
N ASP A 250 0.98 16.01 -1.80
CA ASP A 250 1.48 15.77 -3.14
C ASP A 250 1.68 14.27 -3.36
N ASN A 251 2.36 13.57 -2.43
CA ASN A 251 2.61 12.13 -2.55
C ASN A 251 1.32 11.31 -2.59
N ILE A 252 0.30 11.66 -1.78
CA ILE A 252 -1.03 11.04 -1.81
C ILE A 252 -1.76 11.34 -3.11
N SER A 253 -1.67 12.58 -3.61
CA SER A 253 -2.28 12.99 -4.87
C SER A 253 -1.74 12.17 -6.04
N PHE A 254 -0.45 11.83 -6.00
CA PHE A 254 0.18 10.94 -6.97
C PHE A 254 -0.21 9.46 -6.81
N LEU A 255 -0.91 9.01 -5.76
CA LEU A 255 -1.26 7.60 -5.66
C LEU A 255 -2.35 7.21 -6.64
N ASN A 256 -2.16 6.07 -7.30
CA ASN A 256 -3.23 5.42 -8.06
C ASN A 256 -4.40 5.05 -7.13
N THR A 257 -5.57 4.84 -7.72
CA THR A 257 -6.82 4.59 -6.98
C THR A 257 -6.72 3.45 -5.97
N GLN A 258 -6.13 2.31 -6.36
CA GLN A 258 -6.05 1.14 -5.49
C GLN A 258 -5.15 1.39 -4.25
N PRO A 259 -3.89 1.86 -4.39
CA PRO A 259 -3.09 2.29 -3.24
C PRO A 259 -3.77 3.34 -2.35
N LYS A 260 -4.54 4.26 -2.94
CA LYS A 260 -5.27 5.30 -2.19
C LYS A 260 -6.39 4.69 -1.34
N TRP A 261 -7.14 3.71 -1.86
CA TRP A 261 -8.09 2.93 -1.06
C TRP A 261 -7.42 2.13 0.04
N GLN A 262 -6.26 1.53 -0.22
CA GLN A 262 -5.49 0.80 0.79
C GLN A 262 -5.00 1.73 1.90
N LEU A 263 -4.55 2.94 1.55
CA LEU A 263 -4.19 3.98 2.51
C LEU A 263 -5.41 4.39 3.36
N ALA A 264 -6.57 4.65 2.74
CA ALA A 264 -7.80 4.98 3.45
C ALA A 264 -8.22 3.85 4.43
N ALA A 265 -8.15 2.59 3.98
CA ALA A 265 -8.44 1.42 4.82
C ALA A 265 -7.42 1.26 5.95
N GLY A 266 -6.14 1.57 5.71
CA GLY A 266 -5.09 1.59 6.72
C GLY A 266 -5.32 2.65 7.81
N ILE A 267 -5.75 3.85 7.41
CA ILE A 267 -6.15 4.92 8.32
C ILE A 267 -7.38 4.49 9.14
N MET A 268 -8.40 3.93 8.48
CA MET A 268 -9.60 3.41 9.14
C MET A 268 -9.28 2.30 10.15
N GLY A 269 -8.45 1.31 9.78
CA GLY A 269 -8.04 0.23 10.67
C GLY A 269 -7.32 0.74 11.92
N SER A 270 -6.43 1.72 11.76
CA SER A 270 -5.77 2.37 12.89
C SER A 270 -6.75 3.14 13.78
N ALA A 271 -7.71 3.84 13.17
CA ALA A 271 -8.76 4.55 13.88
C ALA A 271 -9.66 3.58 14.65
N ILE A 272 -10.07 2.45 14.07
CA ILE A 272 -10.86 1.41 14.77
C ILE A 272 -10.09 0.86 15.96
N ALA A 273 -8.81 0.49 15.76
CA ALA A 273 -7.97 -0.04 16.82
C ALA A 273 -7.68 0.99 17.93
N GLY A 274 -7.83 2.30 17.67
CA GLY A 274 -7.42 3.31 18.63
C GLY A 274 -5.90 3.51 18.68
N ASP A 275 -5.22 3.23 17.55
CA ASP A 275 -3.82 3.60 17.38
C ASP A 275 -3.72 5.09 17.07
N GLU A 276 -3.21 5.84 18.04
CA GLU A 276 -3.12 7.29 17.94
C GLU A 276 -1.78 7.80 17.43
N SER A 277 -0.83 6.91 17.14
CA SER A 277 0.46 7.30 16.60
C SER A 277 0.51 7.16 15.08
N LEU A 278 -0.63 7.19 14.39
CA LEU A 278 -0.76 6.95 12.94
C LEU A 278 0.02 7.94 12.07
N HIS A 279 1.26 7.66 11.65
CA HIS A 279 2.08 8.58 10.86
C HIS A 279 2.58 7.96 9.54
N VAL A 280 3.19 8.75 8.64
CA VAL A 280 3.62 8.27 7.30
C VAL A 280 4.58 7.08 7.40
N GLY A 281 5.49 7.09 8.37
CA GLY A 281 6.45 5.99 8.60
C GLY A 281 5.85 4.68 9.14
N GLN A 282 4.54 4.60 9.36
CA GLN A 282 3.82 3.35 9.70
C GLN A 282 3.20 2.71 8.45
N PHE A 283 3.50 3.22 7.27
CA PHE A 283 3.07 2.61 6.02
C PHE A 283 4.27 2.10 5.24
N MET A 284 4.11 0.92 4.67
CA MET A 284 5.02 0.32 3.70
C MET A 284 4.40 0.46 2.31
N ALA A 285 5.12 1.10 1.39
CA ALA A 285 4.74 1.19 0.00
C ALA A 285 5.40 0.05 -0.80
N ILE A 286 4.63 -0.61 -1.66
CA ILE A 286 5.11 -1.56 -2.65
C ILE A 286 5.33 -0.76 -3.94
N VAL A 287 6.58 -0.72 -4.39
CA VAL A 287 7.03 0.12 -5.51
C VAL A 287 7.51 -0.76 -6.64
N ASP A 288 7.02 -0.54 -7.86
CA ASP A 288 7.48 -1.27 -9.05
C ASP A 288 8.89 -0.83 -9.49
N LYS A 289 9.39 -1.45 -10.57
CA LYS A 289 10.70 -1.12 -11.17
C LYS A 289 10.80 0.34 -11.68
N ASN A 290 9.67 0.99 -11.98
CA ASN A 290 9.61 2.35 -12.48
C ASN A 290 9.48 3.39 -11.36
N GLY A 291 9.40 2.95 -10.09
CA GLY A 291 9.18 3.84 -8.96
C GLY A 291 7.71 4.15 -8.67
N HIS A 292 6.76 3.48 -9.34
CA HIS A 292 5.32 3.64 -9.11
C HIS A 292 4.87 2.84 -7.89
N ILE A 293 4.06 3.47 -7.03
CA ILE A 293 3.49 2.80 -5.86
C ILE A 293 2.28 1.97 -6.31
N GLU A 294 2.42 0.65 -6.33
CA GLU A 294 1.38 -0.32 -6.69
C GLU A 294 0.51 -0.73 -5.49
N GLY A 295 1.02 -0.54 -4.27
CA GLY A 295 0.25 -0.76 -3.07
C GLY A 295 0.82 -0.09 -1.83
N ILE A 296 -0.02 0.11 -0.82
CA ILE A 296 0.37 0.65 0.48
C ILE A 296 -0.23 -0.24 1.56
N LYS A 297 0.58 -0.60 2.57
CA LYS A 297 0.13 -1.38 3.73
C LYS A 297 0.47 -0.68 5.02
N ARG A 298 -0.50 -0.60 5.92
CA ARG A 298 -0.32 -0.14 7.29
C ARG A 298 0.39 -1.23 8.12
N ILE A 299 1.45 -0.88 8.84
CA ILE A 299 2.27 -1.78 9.68
C ILE A 299 2.39 -1.23 11.11
N ASP A 300 2.54 -2.11 12.11
CA ASP A 300 2.76 -1.79 13.54
C ASP A 300 1.62 -1.01 14.23
N LEU A 301 0.74 -1.71 14.95
CA LEU A 301 -0.42 -1.14 15.65
C LEU A 301 -0.18 -0.95 17.17
N GLY A 302 1.08 -0.97 17.60
CA GLY A 302 1.46 -1.06 19.02
C GLY A 302 1.18 0.17 19.88
N ALA A 303 0.88 1.34 19.31
CA ALA A 303 0.58 2.54 20.09
C ALA A 303 -0.91 2.68 20.47
N ARG A 304 -1.59 1.53 20.63
CA ARG A 304 -3.02 1.44 20.92
C ARG A 304 -3.37 2.07 22.27
N GLU A 305 -4.48 2.80 22.32
CA GLU A 305 -5.07 3.42 23.52
C GLU A 305 -4.24 4.50 24.25
N ARG A 306 -3.04 4.85 23.77
CA ARG A 306 -2.08 5.73 24.47
C ARG A 306 -2.67 7.06 24.97
N PHE A 307 -3.54 7.71 24.19
CA PHE A 307 -4.39 8.84 24.63
C PHE A 307 -5.84 8.74 24.11
N ALA A 308 -6.26 7.60 23.56
CA ALA A 308 -7.58 7.46 22.93
C ALA A 308 -8.71 7.49 23.98
N VAL A 309 -8.45 6.94 25.16
CA VAL A 309 -9.30 7.03 26.35
C VAL A 309 -9.64 8.49 26.70
N ALA A 310 -8.69 9.40 26.50
CA ALA A 310 -8.87 10.80 26.84
C ALA A 310 -9.84 11.53 25.87
N ARG A 311 -9.97 11.04 24.63
CA ARG A 311 -11.00 11.54 23.68
C ARG A 311 -12.39 11.02 24.03
N VAL A 312 -12.49 9.73 24.32
CA VAL A 312 -13.75 9.03 24.60
C VAL A 312 -14.43 9.54 25.87
N ASN A 313 -13.66 9.98 26.87
CA ASN A 313 -14.19 10.50 28.14
C ASN A 313 -14.59 11.98 28.13
N SER A 314 -14.40 12.70 27.01
CA SER A 314 -14.87 14.08 26.89
C SER A 314 -16.35 14.09 26.50
N LYS A 315 -17.25 14.34 27.46
CA LYS A 315 -18.71 14.48 27.23
C LYS A 315 -19.09 15.59 26.22
N THR A 316 -18.12 16.39 25.77
CA THR A 316 -18.34 17.64 25.02
C THR A 316 -17.79 17.64 23.60
N THR A 317 -17.08 16.59 23.17
CA THR A 317 -16.49 16.54 21.83
C THR A 317 -16.64 15.12 21.31
N MET A 318 -17.45 14.95 20.25
CA MET A 318 -17.39 13.71 19.46
C MET A 318 -15.90 13.43 19.13
N PRO A 319 -15.42 12.17 19.21
CA PRO A 319 -14.09 11.83 18.72
C PRO A 319 -13.94 12.39 17.32
N ASP A 320 -13.04 13.35 17.20
CA ASP A 320 -12.77 14.03 15.96
C ASP A 320 -12.09 13.03 15.02
N PRO A 321 -12.76 12.58 13.95
CA PRO A 321 -12.25 11.52 13.08
C PRO A 321 -11.05 11.97 12.25
N TYR A 322 -10.77 13.27 12.22
CA TYR A 322 -9.77 13.91 11.37
C TYR A 322 -8.51 14.32 12.13
N HIS A 323 -8.53 14.27 13.46
CA HIS A 323 -7.46 14.83 14.28
C HIS A 323 -6.91 13.80 15.27
N ALA A 324 -5.62 13.87 15.60
CA ALA A 324 -5.03 13.15 16.70
C ALA A 324 -5.38 13.79 18.05
N SER A 325 -5.08 13.09 19.14
CA SER A 325 -5.35 13.56 20.49
C SER A 325 -4.60 14.86 20.81
N LYS A 326 -5.29 15.91 21.29
CA LYS A 326 -4.66 17.17 21.77
C LYS A 326 -3.63 16.92 22.89
N TYR A 327 -3.69 15.76 23.54
CA TYR A 327 -2.76 15.34 24.58
C TYR A 327 -1.32 15.11 24.08
N TYR A 328 -1.10 14.92 22.77
CA TYR A 328 0.25 14.89 22.22
C TYR A 328 0.98 16.22 22.44
N GLN A 329 0.32 17.34 22.16
CA GLN A 329 0.89 18.67 22.39
C GLN A 329 1.16 18.91 23.87
N ALA A 330 0.25 18.48 24.75
CA ALA A 330 0.44 18.57 26.20
C ALA A 330 1.62 17.72 26.71
N SER A 331 2.00 16.65 26.00
CA SER A 331 3.18 15.82 26.29
C SER A 331 4.49 16.38 25.72
N GLY A 332 4.48 17.61 25.18
CA GLY A 332 5.64 18.24 24.54
C GLY A 332 5.92 17.74 23.12
N GLN A 333 4.98 17.01 22.52
CA GLN A 333 5.10 16.47 21.17
C GLN A 333 4.18 17.25 20.21
N TYR A 334 4.74 18.21 19.50
CA TYR A 334 3.98 19.15 18.67
C TYR A 334 3.82 18.65 17.23
N GLY A 335 2.70 19.01 16.61
CA GLY A 335 2.40 18.66 15.21
C GLY A 335 2.06 17.18 14.99
N LYS A 336 1.86 16.37 16.04
CA LYS A 336 1.51 14.94 15.89
C LYS A 336 0.05 14.70 15.50
N ASP A 337 -0.54 15.66 14.80
CA ASP A 337 -1.88 15.56 14.22
C ASP A 337 -1.85 14.82 12.88
N TYR A 338 -1.29 13.63 12.91
CA TYR A 338 -0.87 12.92 11.71
C TYR A 338 -2.03 12.60 10.76
N VAL A 339 -3.20 12.28 11.32
CA VAL A 339 -4.42 11.97 10.56
C VAL A 339 -4.86 13.18 9.74
N SER A 340 -4.77 14.39 10.28
CA SER A 340 -5.14 15.60 9.55
C SER A 340 -4.26 15.84 8.34
N TYR A 341 -2.96 15.58 8.45
CA TYR A 341 -2.06 15.76 7.31
C TYR A 341 -2.32 14.73 6.21
N LEU A 342 -2.63 13.49 6.57
CA LEU A 342 -3.03 12.46 5.60
C LEU A 342 -4.37 12.82 4.94
N LEU A 343 -5.39 13.13 5.75
CA LEU A 343 -6.75 13.43 5.28
C LEU A 343 -6.92 14.87 4.75
N ALA A 344 -5.84 15.64 4.64
CA ALA A 344 -5.85 16.93 3.95
C ALA A 344 -5.99 16.76 2.43
N GLU A 345 -5.62 15.60 1.87
CA GLU A 345 -5.90 15.29 0.46
C GLU A 345 -7.39 14.95 0.28
N PRO A 346 -8.16 15.74 -0.50
CA PRO A 346 -9.62 15.62 -0.56
C PRO A 346 -10.12 14.24 -1.02
N THR A 347 -9.45 13.63 -2.00
CA THR A 347 -9.87 12.33 -2.56
C THR A 347 -9.72 11.23 -1.50
N LEU A 348 -8.58 11.19 -0.81
CA LEU A 348 -8.35 10.24 0.28
C LEU A 348 -9.35 10.43 1.42
N ASN A 349 -9.62 11.68 1.82
CA ASN A 349 -10.62 11.98 2.85
C ASN A 349 -12.01 11.47 2.47
N LYS A 350 -12.40 11.67 1.20
CA LYS A 350 -13.67 11.17 0.68
C LYS A 350 -13.74 9.64 0.71
N MET A 351 -12.69 8.95 0.25
CA MET A 351 -12.60 7.48 0.31
C MET A 351 -12.70 6.97 1.75
N TYR A 352 -11.97 7.59 2.67
CA TYR A 352 -12.03 7.30 4.11
C TYR A 352 -13.44 7.49 4.67
N THR A 353 -14.11 8.57 4.31
CA THR A 353 -15.50 8.85 4.71
C THR A 353 -16.46 7.81 4.15
N MET A 354 -16.28 7.37 2.90
CA MET A 354 -17.10 6.33 2.27
C MET A 354 -16.97 4.96 2.95
N LEU A 355 -15.78 4.60 3.45
CA LEU A 355 -15.59 3.38 4.24
C LEU A 355 -16.43 3.38 5.53
N TRP A 356 -16.42 4.49 6.27
CA TRP A 356 -17.25 4.64 7.47
C TRP A 356 -18.74 4.60 7.17
N MET A 357 -19.15 5.21 6.05
CA MET A 357 -20.55 5.19 5.62
C MET A 357 -21.03 3.79 5.30
N ASN A 358 -20.23 3.00 4.58
CA ASN A 358 -20.60 1.62 4.27
C ASN A 358 -20.69 0.77 5.54
N LEU A 359 -19.78 0.96 6.50
CA LEU A 359 -19.81 0.23 7.77
C LEU A 359 -21.13 0.41 8.53
N SER A 360 -21.81 1.54 8.37
CA SER A 360 -23.15 1.81 8.93
C SER A 360 -24.23 0.80 8.52
N LEU A 361 -24.00 0.07 7.43
CA LEU A 361 -24.92 -0.94 6.91
C LEU A 361 -24.83 -2.27 7.67
N THR A 362 -23.74 -2.49 8.40
CA THR A 362 -23.49 -3.71 9.17
C THR A 362 -24.53 -3.89 10.27
N PRO A 363 -25.40 -4.93 10.22
CA PRO A 363 -26.40 -5.15 11.26
C PRO A 363 -25.75 -5.46 12.61
N ASN A 364 -26.25 -4.86 13.69
CA ASN A 364 -25.72 -5.07 15.05
C ASN A 364 -24.22 -4.77 15.19
N LEU A 365 -23.67 -3.85 14.39
CA LEU A 365 -22.24 -3.51 14.37
C LEU A 365 -21.63 -3.40 15.77
N GLU A 366 -22.23 -2.60 16.65
CA GLU A 366 -21.76 -2.41 18.03
C GLU A 366 -21.57 -3.74 18.77
N LYS A 367 -22.57 -4.63 18.73
CA LYS A 367 -22.49 -5.95 19.36
C LYS A 367 -21.42 -6.83 18.73
N GLN A 368 -21.25 -6.75 17.40
CA GLN A 368 -20.21 -7.52 16.72
C GLN A 368 -18.81 -7.03 17.15
N ILE A 369 -18.59 -5.71 17.22
CA ILE A 369 -17.31 -5.13 17.65
C ILE A 369 -17.01 -5.54 19.08
N ILE A 370 -18.00 -5.46 19.97
CA ILE A 370 -17.84 -5.87 21.37
C ILE A 370 -17.40 -7.35 21.43
N GLN A 371 -18.12 -8.22 20.71
CA GLN A 371 -17.82 -9.65 20.73
C GLN A 371 -16.44 -9.96 20.16
N GLY A 372 -16.12 -9.46 18.97
CA GLY A 372 -14.86 -9.77 18.29
C GLY A 372 -13.65 -9.17 18.99
N SER A 373 -13.73 -7.93 19.49
CA SER A 373 -12.65 -7.34 20.27
C SER A 373 -12.42 -8.08 21.58
N LYS A 374 -13.50 -8.47 22.30
CA LYS A 374 -13.39 -9.25 23.54
C LYS A 374 -12.77 -10.62 23.29
N GLU A 375 -13.25 -11.35 22.29
CA GLU A 375 -12.73 -12.67 21.92
C GLU A 375 -11.25 -12.60 21.51
N ALA A 376 -10.89 -11.62 20.67
CA ALA A 376 -9.50 -11.42 20.26
C ALA A 376 -8.60 -11.09 21.46
N PHE A 377 -9.01 -10.17 22.35
CA PHE A 377 -8.21 -9.84 23.53
C PHE A 377 -7.95 -11.07 24.40
N ILE A 378 -9.00 -11.83 24.71
CA ILE A 378 -8.87 -13.03 25.56
C ILE A 378 -8.02 -14.11 24.88
N GLN A 379 -8.17 -14.31 23.57
CA GLN A 379 -7.35 -15.25 22.82
C GLN A 379 -5.86 -14.86 22.88
N GLN A 380 -5.55 -13.59 22.66
CA GLN A 380 -4.17 -13.07 22.66
C GLN A 380 -3.60 -13.03 24.08
N PHE A 381 -4.42 -12.77 25.11
CA PHE A 381 -4.00 -12.83 26.51
C PHE A 381 -3.61 -14.26 26.93
N ASN A 382 -4.39 -15.25 26.49
CA ASN A 382 -4.11 -16.66 26.77
C ASN A 382 -2.83 -17.16 26.08
N ALA A 383 -2.39 -16.48 25.02
CA ALA A 383 -1.10 -16.73 24.37
C ALA A 383 0.11 -16.42 25.25
N ILE A 384 -0.02 -15.45 26.14
CA ILE A 384 1.06 -14.91 26.95
C ILE A 384 1.46 -15.96 28.00
N PRO A 385 2.78 -16.17 28.24
CA PRO A 385 3.25 -17.02 29.32
C PRO A 385 2.62 -16.63 30.66
N GLU A 386 2.17 -17.61 31.45
CA GLU A 386 1.38 -17.36 32.67
C GLU A 386 2.04 -16.35 33.62
N GLN A 387 3.36 -16.48 33.81
CA GLN A 387 4.17 -15.58 34.65
C GLN A 387 4.27 -14.12 34.16
N LEU A 388 3.90 -13.83 32.91
CA LEU A 388 3.91 -12.47 32.33
C LEU A 388 2.50 -11.88 32.16
N ARG A 389 1.44 -12.68 32.39
CA ARG A 389 0.06 -12.23 32.19
C ARG A 389 -0.35 -11.11 33.15
N GLU A 390 0.06 -11.18 34.41
CA GLU A 390 -0.22 -10.11 35.39
C GLU A 390 0.46 -8.79 34.99
N GLN A 391 1.70 -8.87 34.50
CA GLN A 391 2.41 -7.72 33.97
C GLN A 391 1.67 -7.12 32.76
N ALA A 392 1.23 -7.95 31.81
CA ALA A 392 0.48 -7.50 30.65
C ALA A 392 -0.79 -6.72 31.03
N LEU A 393 -1.61 -7.23 31.97
CA LEU A 393 -2.81 -6.51 32.43
C LEU A 393 -2.46 -5.17 33.10
N LYS A 394 -1.44 -5.15 33.95
CA LYS A 394 -0.99 -3.93 34.65
C LYS A 394 -0.51 -2.86 33.67
N GLU A 395 0.27 -3.24 32.66
CA GLU A 395 0.83 -2.32 31.66
C GLU A 395 -0.24 -1.81 30.68
N VAL A 396 -1.18 -2.66 30.25
CA VAL A 396 -2.34 -2.22 29.46
C VAL A 396 -3.19 -1.22 30.27
N LEU A 397 -3.49 -1.54 31.53
CA LEU A 397 -4.26 -0.66 32.40
C LEU A 397 -3.52 0.67 32.67
N ALA A 398 -2.20 0.63 32.85
CA ALA A 398 -1.37 1.83 32.98
C ALA A 398 -1.44 2.71 31.72
N THR A 399 -1.44 2.10 30.54
CA THR A 399 -1.60 2.80 29.26
C THR A 399 -2.96 3.48 29.16
N ILE A 400 -4.04 2.75 29.46
CA ILE A 400 -5.41 3.29 29.49
C ILE A 400 -5.54 4.45 30.48
N ASN A 401 -4.92 4.32 31.66
CA ASN A 401 -5.01 5.32 32.74
C ASN A 401 -4.08 6.52 32.57
N LYS A 402 -3.12 6.48 31.63
CA LYS A 402 -2.07 7.51 31.47
C LYS A 402 -2.61 8.93 31.31
N SER A 403 -3.82 9.11 30.80
CA SER A 403 -4.45 10.42 30.63
C SER A 403 -5.93 10.43 31.01
N ALA A 404 -6.36 9.43 31.78
CA ALA A 404 -7.72 9.35 32.30
C ALA A 404 -7.90 10.33 33.47
N LYS A 405 -9.00 11.11 33.46
CA LYS A 405 -9.36 11.98 34.61
C LYS A 405 -9.75 11.18 35.85
N VAL A 406 -10.39 10.03 35.63
CA VAL A 406 -10.75 9.06 36.67
C VAL A 406 -10.13 7.73 36.26
N PRO A 407 -9.12 7.23 36.98
CA PRO A 407 -8.49 5.96 36.65
C PRO A 407 -9.48 4.81 36.75
N VAL A 408 -9.41 3.88 35.79
CA VAL A 408 -10.13 2.62 35.83
C VAL A 408 -9.38 1.66 36.76
N VAL A 409 -10.13 0.96 37.61
CA VAL A 409 -9.63 -0.06 38.55
C VAL A 409 -10.42 -1.34 38.35
N LEU A 410 -9.73 -2.43 38.05
CA LEU A 410 -10.30 -3.77 37.95
C LEU A 410 -10.71 -4.25 39.35
N GLN A 411 -11.91 -4.81 39.48
CA GLN A 411 -12.51 -5.14 40.79
C GLN A 411 -12.36 -6.62 41.15
N SER A 412 -12.11 -7.48 40.15
CA SER A 412 -11.98 -8.91 40.35
C SER A 412 -10.71 -9.34 41.08
N SER A 413 -10.82 -10.45 41.82
CA SER A 413 -9.73 -11.05 42.62
C SER A 413 -8.86 -12.06 41.88
N THR A 414 -9.31 -12.58 40.72
CA THR A 414 -8.58 -13.56 39.91
C THR A 414 -8.10 -12.94 38.59
N LEU A 415 -6.94 -13.35 38.12
CA LEU A 415 -6.32 -12.84 36.89
C LEU A 415 -7.20 -13.01 35.65
N GLU A 416 -7.90 -14.15 35.52
CA GLU A 416 -8.78 -14.45 34.39
C GLU A 416 -9.97 -13.49 34.33
N LYS A 417 -10.61 -13.25 35.48
CA LYS A 417 -11.71 -12.28 35.57
C LYS A 417 -11.25 -10.84 35.39
N GLN A 418 -10.05 -10.49 35.86
CA GLN A 418 -9.43 -9.19 35.56
C GLN A 418 -9.20 -9.02 34.05
N ALA A 419 -8.76 -10.08 33.36
CA ALA A 419 -8.62 -10.08 31.91
C ALA A 419 -9.97 -9.94 31.21
N GLU A 420 -11.03 -10.61 31.68
CA GLU A 420 -12.39 -10.47 31.16
C GLU A 420 -12.94 -9.04 31.35
N GLU A 421 -12.78 -8.45 32.54
CA GLU A 421 -13.17 -7.06 32.82
C GLU A 421 -12.43 -6.07 31.92
N LEU A 422 -11.13 -6.27 31.73
CA LEU A 422 -10.32 -5.41 30.86
C LEU A 422 -10.68 -5.60 29.38
N ALA A 423 -10.95 -6.84 28.95
CA ALA A 423 -11.40 -7.13 27.59
C ALA A 423 -12.75 -6.47 27.28
N GLU A 424 -13.70 -6.50 28.23
CA GLU A 424 -14.98 -5.79 28.13
C GLU A 424 -14.79 -4.29 28.01
N LEU A 425 -13.91 -3.70 28.84
CA LEU A 425 -13.61 -2.28 28.78
C LEU A 425 -13.06 -1.86 27.42
N ILE A 426 -12.08 -2.59 26.89
CA ILE A 426 -11.47 -2.31 25.58
C ILE A 426 -12.51 -2.49 24.47
N ALA A 427 -13.28 -3.56 24.51
CA ALA A 427 -14.34 -3.84 23.55
C ALA A 427 -15.41 -2.73 23.52
N ASP A 428 -15.83 -2.22 24.67
CA ASP A 428 -16.75 -1.08 24.79
C ASP A 428 -16.15 0.23 24.28
N MET A 429 -14.84 0.43 24.46
CA MET A 429 -14.14 1.59 23.92
C MET A 429 -14.08 1.55 22.40
N ASP A 430 -13.71 0.41 21.83
CA ASP A 430 -13.70 0.18 20.38
C ASP A 430 -15.09 0.37 19.78
N ALA A 431 -16.13 -0.21 20.39
CA ALA A 431 -17.51 -0.11 19.91
C ALA A 431 -18.04 1.33 19.94
N ARG A 432 -17.76 2.09 21.02
CA ARG A 432 -18.09 3.51 21.10
C ARG A 432 -17.35 4.32 20.04
N ARG A 433 -16.08 4.04 19.83
CA ARG A 433 -15.26 4.69 18.80
C ARG A 433 -15.86 4.44 17.42
N VAL A 434 -16.05 3.17 17.04
CA VAL A 434 -16.65 2.79 15.76
C VAL A 434 -18.01 3.45 15.54
N THR A 435 -18.90 3.37 16.53
CA THR A 435 -20.26 3.95 16.42
C THR A 435 -20.21 5.47 16.23
N SER A 436 -19.34 6.15 16.97
CA SER A 436 -19.17 7.59 16.82
C SER A 436 -18.55 7.97 15.48
N MET A 437 -17.57 7.19 14.99
CA MET A 437 -16.91 7.42 13.71
C MET A 437 -17.86 7.22 12.53
N VAL A 438 -18.74 6.21 12.60
CA VAL A 438 -19.84 6.03 11.65
C VAL A 438 -20.77 7.25 11.64
N GLY A 439 -21.15 7.77 12.81
CA GLY A 439 -21.97 8.98 12.91
C GLY A 439 -21.28 10.22 12.32
N ALA A 440 -19.98 10.38 12.59
CA ALA A 440 -19.19 11.48 12.06
C ALA A 440 -19.01 11.39 10.54
N GLY A 441 -18.71 10.20 10.00
CA GLY A 441 -18.64 9.94 8.56
C GLY A 441 -19.96 10.27 7.86
N LYS A 442 -21.11 9.93 8.48
CA LYS A 442 -22.44 10.30 7.99
C LYS A 442 -22.65 11.80 7.91
N LYS A 443 -22.27 12.53 8.95
CA LYS A 443 -22.36 13.98 8.94
C LYS A 443 -21.46 14.59 7.85
N ALA A 444 -20.22 14.13 7.74
CA ALA A 444 -19.27 14.62 6.75
C ALA A 444 -19.76 14.36 5.31
N TYR A 445 -20.29 13.17 5.04
CA TYR A 445 -20.84 12.84 3.72
C TYR A 445 -22.07 13.66 3.37
N LEU A 446 -23.00 13.88 4.31
CA LEU A 446 -24.18 14.72 4.07
C LEU A 446 -23.80 16.18 3.80
N ASN A 447 -22.82 16.73 4.54
CA ASN A 447 -22.30 18.08 4.28
C ASN A 447 -21.66 18.18 2.88
N TYR A 448 -20.95 17.13 2.45
CA TYR A 448 -20.41 17.05 1.09
C TYR A 448 -21.53 17.08 0.04
N VAL A 449 -22.57 16.27 0.20
CA VAL A 449 -23.74 16.25 -0.72
C VAL A 449 -24.41 17.63 -0.77
N GLU A 450 -24.59 18.31 0.36
CA GLU A 450 -25.16 19.66 0.41
C GLU A 450 -24.30 20.69 -0.32
N THR A 451 -22.98 20.64 -0.12
CA THR A 451 -22.01 21.49 -0.82
C THR A 451 -22.05 21.25 -2.33
N MET A 452 -22.06 19.98 -2.74
CA MET A 452 -22.12 19.58 -4.14
C MET A 452 -23.44 20.02 -4.80
N ASN A 453 -24.58 19.86 -4.13
CA ASN A 453 -25.87 20.35 -4.59
C ASN A 453 -25.88 21.88 -4.79
N SER A 454 -25.21 22.63 -3.91
CA SER A 454 -25.08 24.08 -4.03
C SER A 454 -24.26 24.46 -5.27
N HIS A 455 -23.16 23.75 -5.53
CA HIS A 455 -22.34 23.96 -6.74
C HIS A 455 -23.10 23.56 -8.01
N ILE A 456 -23.79 22.43 -8.02
CA ILE A 456 -24.63 22.00 -9.14
C ILE A 456 -25.67 23.08 -9.48
N SER A 457 -26.33 23.62 -8.45
CA SER A 457 -27.35 24.66 -8.61
C SER A 457 -26.81 25.97 -9.19
N ALA A 458 -25.54 26.29 -8.90
CA ALA A 458 -24.89 27.50 -9.37
C ALA A 458 -24.40 27.42 -10.83
N HIS A 459 -24.11 26.22 -11.34
CA HIS A 459 -23.40 26.04 -12.61
C HIS A 459 -24.20 25.37 -13.73
N PHE A 460 -25.36 24.77 -13.45
CA PHE A 460 -26.12 24.00 -14.44
C PHE A 460 -27.54 24.53 -14.71
N SER A 461 -28.02 24.26 -15.93
CA SER A 461 -29.42 24.48 -16.34
C SER A 461 -30.37 23.51 -15.62
N SER A 462 -31.68 23.73 -15.69
CA SER A 462 -32.66 22.88 -15.00
C SER A 462 -32.51 21.39 -15.32
N ASP A 463 -32.48 21.04 -16.61
CA ASP A 463 -32.40 19.64 -17.05
C ASP A 463 -31.10 18.96 -16.60
N MET A 464 -29.98 19.70 -16.65
CA MET A 464 -28.68 19.16 -16.24
C MET A 464 -28.55 19.07 -14.71
N ARG A 465 -29.18 19.99 -13.96
CA ARG A 465 -29.29 19.88 -12.50
C ARG A 465 -30.03 18.61 -12.10
N ASP A 466 -31.14 18.31 -12.75
CA ASP A 466 -31.92 17.10 -12.45
C ASP A 466 -31.09 15.83 -12.72
N PHE A 467 -30.33 15.80 -13.82
CA PHE A 467 -29.38 14.72 -14.09
C PHE A 467 -28.33 14.59 -12.98
N CYS A 468 -27.65 15.68 -12.59
CA CYS A 468 -26.63 15.66 -11.53
C CYS A 468 -27.20 15.27 -10.16
N HIS A 469 -28.41 15.72 -9.81
CA HIS A 469 -29.08 15.32 -8.59
C HIS A 469 -29.42 13.83 -8.58
N ASN A 470 -29.86 13.26 -9.72
CA ASN A 470 -30.08 11.83 -9.84
C ASN A 470 -28.78 11.02 -9.67
N LEU A 471 -27.64 11.52 -10.16
CA LEU A 471 -26.33 10.89 -9.93
C LEU A 471 -25.95 10.90 -8.45
N LEU A 472 -26.12 12.03 -7.77
CA LEU A 472 -25.86 12.14 -6.33
C LEU A 472 -26.76 11.22 -5.50
N GLU A 473 -28.05 11.14 -5.85
CA GLU A 473 -28.99 10.24 -5.18
C GLU A 473 -28.59 8.78 -5.39
N LEU A 474 -28.18 8.41 -6.61
CA LEU A 474 -27.69 7.07 -6.91
C LEU A 474 -26.40 6.75 -6.14
N GLN A 475 -25.43 7.67 -6.10
CA GLN A 475 -24.21 7.55 -5.31
C GLN A 475 -24.53 7.34 -3.82
N GLN A 476 -25.45 8.14 -3.27
CA GLN A 476 -25.89 8.00 -1.89
C GLN A 476 -26.54 6.63 -1.65
N LYS A 477 -27.44 6.19 -2.54
CA LYS A 477 -28.05 4.85 -2.45
C LYS A 477 -27.01 3.74 -2.50
N LEU A 478 -26.01 3.83 -3.38
CA LEU A 478 -24.90 2.88 -3.44
C LEU A 478 -24.16 2.80 -2.10
N ILE A 479 -23.89 3.94 -1.47
CA ILE A 479 -23.10 3.97 -0.23
C ILE A 479 -23.94 3.57 1.00
N THR A 480 -25.24 3.87 1.01
CA THR A 480 -26.08 3.80 2.22
C THR A 480 -27.23 2.78 2.17
N SER A 481 -27.44 2.06 1.06
CA SER A 481 -28.53 1.09 0.95
C SER A 481 -28.08 -0.32 1.31
N LYS A 482 -28.90 -1.03 2.10
CA LYS A 482 -28.73 -2.47 2.37
C LYS A 482 -29.29 -3.34 1.24
N ASP A 483 -30.27 -2.80 0.50
CA ASP A 483 -31.05 -3.47 -0.54
C ASP A 483 -30.41 -3.28 -1.92
N PHE A 484 -29.09 -3.42 -1.96
CA PHE A 484 -28.33 -3.30 -3.20
C PHE A 484 -28.47 -4.56 -4.06
N ASP A 485 -28.85 -4.39 -5.32
CA ASP A 485 -29.05 -5.47 -6.29
C ASP A 485 -28.30 -5.23 -7.61
N SER A 486 -28.37 -6.21 -8.52
CA SER A 486 -27.77 -6.11 -9.85
C SER A 486 -28.36 -4.99 -10.69
N GLU A 487 -29.63 -4.63 -10.49
CA GLU A 487 -30.29 -3.56 -11.26
C GLU A 487 -29.65 -2.21 -10.94
N MET A 488 -29.41 -1.91 -9.66
CA MET A 488 -28.77 -0.67 -9.24
C MET A 488 -27.32 -0.57 -9.73
N MET A 489 -26.59 -1.70 -9.83
CA MET A 489 -25.29 -1.75 -10.53
C MET A 489 -25.41 -1.38 -12.01
N HIS A 490 -26.35 -1.98 -12.74
CA HIS A 490 -26.56 -1.69 -14.16
C HIS A 490 -26.95 -0.23 -14.40
N VAL A 491 -27.78 0.34 -13.52
CA VAL A 491 -28.11 1.76 -13.55
C VAL A 491 -26.85 2.61 -13.35
N ALA A 492 -26.02 2.31 -12.34
CA ALA A 492 -24.79 3.06 -12.11
C ALA A 492 -23.84 3.04 -13.31
N LEU A 493 -23.63 1.87 -13.93
CA LEU A 493 -22.81 1.73 -15.13
C LEU A 493 -23.39 2.50 -16.32
N SER A 494 -24.70 2.43 -16.55
CA SER A 494 -25.36 3.20 -17.61
C SER A 494 -25.25 4.71 -17.39
N GLN A 495 -25.35 5.17 -16.14
CA GLN A 495 -25.19 6.59 -15.81
C GLN A 495 -23.75 7.07 -15.99
N ILE A 496 -22.77 6.23 -15.67
CA ILE A 496 -21.35 6.44 -15.97
C ILE A 496 -21.15 6.65 -17.48
N GLU A 497 -21.70 5.78 -18.32
CA GLU A 497 -21.58 5.91 -19.79
C GLU A 497 -22.23 7.19 -20.31
N LYS A 498 -23.42 7.54 -19.82
CA LYS A 498 -24.12 8.79 -20.19
C LYS A 498 -23.31 10.02 -19.81
N LEU A 499 -22.74 10.02 -18.60
CA LEU A 499 -21.88 11.10 -18.12
C LEU A 499 -20.67 11.28 -19.04
N ASN A 500 -20.03 10.18 -19.48
CA ASN A 500 -18.92 10.23 -20.42
C ASN A 500 -19.28 10.98 -21.72
N VAL A 501 -20.47 10.69 -22.27
CA VAL A 501 -20.97 11.36 -23.47
C VAL A 501 -21.16 12.86 -23.24
N ILE A 502 -21.77 13.24 -22.10
CA ILE A 502 -21.97 14.66 -21.75
C ILE A 502 -20.64 15.39 -21.61
N VAL A 503 -19.68 14.81 -20.87
CA VAL A 503 -18.35 15.41 -20.67
C VAL A 503 -17.60 15.53 -22.00
N LYS A 504 -17.71 14.53 -22.89
CA LYS A 504 -17.14 14.59 -24.26
C LYS A 504 -17.67 15.77 -25.06
N GLU A 505 -18.97 16.05 -25.02
CA GLU A 505 -19.55 17.19 -25.73
C GLU A 505 -19.08 18.53 -25.12
N LEU A 506 -19.07 18.66 -23.78
CA LEU A 506 -18.57 19.87 -23.13
C LEU A 506 -17.09 20.14 -23.44
N VAL A 507 -16.25 19.10 -23.50
CA VAL A 507 -14.84 19.25 -23.88
C VAL A 507 -14.70 19.71 -25.35
N LYS A 508 -15.61 19.35 -26.25
CA LYS A 508 -15.63 19.91 -27.61
C LYS A 508 -15.98 21.39 -27.60
N GLU A 509 -16.91 21.82 -26.75
CA GLU A 509 -17.28 23.23 -26.58
C GLU A 509 -16.12 24.07 -26.03
N VAL A 510 -15.30 23.51 -25.13
CA VAL A 510 -14.09 24.18 -24.63
C VAL A 510 -13.13 24.59 -25.75
N ASN A 511 -12.99 23.77 -26.80
CA ASN A 511 -12.16 24.13 -27.95
C ASN A 511 -12.72 25.35 -28.72
N GLN A 512 -14.03 25.57 -28.64
CA GLN A 512 -14.70 26.71 -29.28
C GLN A 512 -14.70 27.95 -28.35
N ALA A 513 -14.69 27.75 -27.04
CA ALA A 513 -14.74 28.80 -26.02
C ALA A 513 -13.69 28.60 -24.90
N PRO A 514 -12.37 28.69 -25.18
CA PRO A 514 -11.31 28.37 -24.24
C PRO A 514 -11.18 29.32 -23.03
N ASN A 515 -11.99 30.39 -22.97
CA ASN A 515 -12.00 31.33 -21.85
C ASN A 515 -13.24 31.19 -20.96
N ASP A 516 -14.15 30.26 -21.25
CA ASP A 516 -15.37 30.10 -20.47
C ASP A 516 -15.10 29.29 -19.20
N THR A 517 -14.94 30.00 -18.09
CA THR A 517 -14.79 29.39 -16.75
C THR A 517 -16.00 28.57 -16.35
N THR A 518 -17.19 28.86 -16.89
CA THR A 518 -18.41 28.09 -16.62
C THR A 518 -18.28 26.68 -17.17
N LEU A 519 -17.79 26.52 -18.41
CA LEU A 519 -17.57 25.21 -19.02
C LEU A 519 -16.58 24.37 -18.20
N PHE A 520 -15.48 24.97 -17.74
CA PHE A 520 -14.52 24.25 -16.90
C PHE A 520 -15.09 23.86 -15.53
N ASN A 521 -15.86 24.73 -14.87
CA ASN A 521 -16.55 24.39 -13.63
C ASN A 521 -17.56 23.25 -13.86
N GLN A 522 -18.30 23.27 -14.96
CA GLN A 522 -19.23 22.19 -15.31
C GLN A 522 -18.50 20.87 -15.55
N ILE A 523 -17.40 20.87 -16.31
CA ILE A 523 -16.57 19.68 -16.54
C ILE A 523 -16.00 19.16 -15.22
N GLN A 524 -15.46 20.04 -14.38
CA GLN A 524 -14.92 19.68 -13.06
C GLN A 524 -16.01 18.98 -12.22
N LEU A 525 -17.19 19.60 -12.07
CA LEU A 525 -18.28 19.03 -11.28
C LEU A 525 -18.77 17.69 -11.82
N LEU A 526 -18.94 17.56 -13.14
CA LEU A 526 -19.39 16.31 -13.76
C LEU A 526 -18.35 15.20 -13.61
N THR A 527 -17.06 15.50 -13.80
CA THR A 527 -15.99 14.51 -13.65
C THR A 527 -15.76 14.12 -12.18
N GLU A 528 -15.96 15.04 -11.23
CA GLU A 528 -16.00 14.75 -9.80
C GLU A 528 -17.17 13.82 -9.47
N LEU A 529 -18.41 14.15 -9.87
CA LEU A 529 -19.59 13.29 -9.70
C LEU A 529 -19.43 11.90 -10.33
N GLY A 530 -18.79 11.82 -11.49
CA GLY A 530 -18.49 10.55 -12.14
C GLY A 530 -17.48 9.71 -11.39
N SER A 531 -16.38 10.33 -10.96
CA SER A 531 -15.33 9.66 -10.18
C SER A 531 -15.92 9.14 -8.87
N ASP A 532 -16.78 9.94 -8.26
CA ASP A 532 -17.57 9.64 -7.08
C ASP A 532 -18.47 8.43 -7.21
N LEU A 533 -19.22 8.39 -8.31
CA LEU A 533 -20.08 7.26 -8.65
C LEU A 533 -19.26 5.99 -8.85
N VAL A 534 -18.15 6.07 -9.61
CA VAL A 534 -17.24 4.94 -9.83
C VAL A 534 -16.64 4.43 -8.52
N HIS A 535 -16.23 5.33 -7.62
CA HIS A 535 -15.75 4.97 -6.29
C HIS A 535 -16.82 4.25 -5.46
N ALA A 536 -18.07 4.74 -5.49
CA ALA A 536 -19.18 4.12 -4.77
C ALA A 536 -19.50 2.73 -5.32
N THR A 537 -19.51 2.60 -6.65
CA THR A 537 -19.69 1.34 -7.37
C THR A 537 -18.56 0.35 -7.03
N THR A 538 -17.30 0.79 -7.11
CA THR A 538 -16.12 -0.02 -6.79
C THR A 538 -16.16 -0.52 -5.36
N LEU A 539 -16.48 0.36 -4.40
CA LEU A 539 -16.59 -0.02 -2.99
C LEU A 539 -17.65 -1.12 -2.78
N ASN A 540 -18.81 -1.01 -3.43
CA ASN A 540 -19.86 -2.03 -3.33
C ASN A 540 -19.44 -3.38 -3.93
N LEU A 541 -18.76 -3.37 -5.08
CA LEU A 541 -18.21 -4.59 -5.68
C LEU A 541 -17.22 -5.28 -4.73
N GLN A 542 -16.45 -4.52 -3.94
CA GLN A 542 -15.52 -5.07 -2.95
C GLN A 542 -16.21 -5.71 -1.73
N TYR A 543 -17.42 -5.26 -1.37
CA TYR A 543 -18.23 -5.86 -0.30
C TYR A 543 -19.09 -7.03 -0.78
N ARG A 544 -19.37 -7.14 -2.09
CA ARG A 544 -20.22 -8.19 -2.66
C ARG A 544 -19.57 -8.83 -3.90
N PRO A 545 -18.57 -9.70 -3.69
CA PRO A 545 -17.84 -10.36 -4.78
C PRO A 545 -18.75 -11.27 -5.63
N ASP A 546 -19.96 -11.60 -5.18
CA ASP A 546 -20.96 -12.34 -5.95
C ASP A 546 -21.36 -11.63 -7.27
N PHE A 547 -21.11 -10.32 -7.38
CA PHE A 547 -21.33 -9.53 -8.60
C PHE A 547 -20.07 -9.34 -9.46
N ALA A 548 -18.98 -10.09 -9.20
CA ALA A 548 -17.67 -9.97 -9.86
C ALA A 548 -17.63 -10.34 -11.36
N LEU A 549 -18.79 -10.53 -12.02
CA LEU A 549 -18.87 -10.63 -13.48
C LEU A 549 -18.42 -9.35 -14.19
N VAL A 550 -18.43 -8.21 -13.50
CA VAL A 550 -17.82 -6.96 -13.99
C VAL A 550 -16.38 -6.92 -13.49
N SER A 551 -15.42 -7.17 -14.38
CA SER A 551 -14.00 -6.98 -14.04
C SER A 551 -13.78 -5.53 -13.58
N ASN A 552 -12.94 -5.30 -12.56
CA ASN A 552 -12.63 -3.94 -12.08
C ASN A 552 -11.84 -3.11 -13.12
N GLY A 553 -11.26 -3.74 -14.15
CA GLY A 553 -10.42 -3.08 -15.17
C GLY A 553 -11.13 -1.92 -15.89
N PRO A 554 -12.31 -2.14 -16.51
CA PRO A 554 -13.12 -1.09 -17.13
C PRO A 554 -13.45 0.10 -16.21
N LEU A 555 -13.76 -0.15 -14.94
CA LEU A 555 -14.08 0.92 -13.98
C LEU A 555 -12.85 1.74 -13.60
N ASN A 556 -11.70 1.10 -13.38
CA ASN A 556 -10.45 1.80 -13.11
C ASN A 556 -10.02 2.64 -14.31
N HIS A 557 -10.06 2.06 -15.51
CA HIS A 557 -9.75 2.79 -16.75
C HIS A 557 -10.68 4.00 -16.93
N TYR A 558 -11.98 3.84 -16.66
CA TYR A 558 -12.92 4.96 -16.73
C TYR A 558 -12.62 6.06 -15.70
N LEU A 559 -12.30 5.68 -14.47
CA LEU A 559 -11.89 6.61 -13.42
C LEU A 559 -10.63 7.38 -13.82
N ASP A 560 -9.66 6.72 -14.44
CA ASP A 560 -8.43 7.35 -14.91
C ASP A 560 -8.72 8.44 -15.97
N LYS A 561 -9.69 8.18 -16.86
CA LYS A 561 -10.16 9.20 -17.82
C LYS A 561 -10.78 10.39 -17.10
N LEU A 562 -11.73 10.15 -16.20
CA LEU A 562 -12.42 11.23 -15.49
C LEU A 562 -11.48 12.07 -14.64
N GLN A 563 -10.55 11.45 -13.91
CA GLN A 563 -9.58 12.18 -13.10
C GLN A 563 -8.61 12.98 -13.98
N THR A 564 -8.20 12.45 -15.14
CA THR A 564 -7.37 13.19 -16.10
C THR A 564 -8.07 14.44 -16.61
N VAL A 565 -9.36 14.32 -16.95
CA VAL A 565 -10.17 15.46 -17.39
C VAL A 565 -10.38 16.45 -16.23
N ASN A 566 -10.62 15.96 -15.01
CA ASN A 566 -10.79 16.79 -13.83
C ASN A 566 -9.53 17.60 -13.49
N ASP A 567 -8.37 16.93 -13.41
CA ASP A 567 -7.07 17.57 -13.15
C ASP A 567 -6.77 18.65 -14.21
N ALA A 568 -7.09 18.36 -15.47
CA ALA A 568 -6.93 19.29 -16.59
C ALA A 568 -7.90 20.48 -16.48
N ALA A 569 -9.16 20.27 -16.09
CA ALA A 569 -10.13 21.34 -15.87
C ALA A 569 -9.73 22.25 -14.70
N ILE A 570 -9.29 21.66 -13.59
CA ILE A 570 -8.74 22.39 -12.43
C ILE A 570 -7.53 23.22 -12.85
N TYR A 571 -6.61 22.66 -13.64
CA TYR A 571 -5.49 23.41 -14.20
C TYR A 571 -5.96 24.61 -15.02
N CYS A 572 -6.96 24.42 -15.90
CA CYS A 572 -7.52 25.49 -16.72
C CYS A 572 -8.18 26.60 -15.89
N LEU A 573 -8.93 26.25 -14.84
CA LEU A 573 -9.53 27.22 -13.91
C LEU A 573 -8.47 28.02 -13.14
N GLN A 574 -7.33 27.41 -12.88
CA GLN A 574 -6.25 28.02 -12.11
C GLN A 574 -5.22 28.75 -12.96
N THR A 575 -5.08 28.42 -14.24
CA THR A 575 -4.15 29.08 -15.15
C THR A 575 -4.77 30.33 -15.76
N ARG A 576 -3.99 31.40 -15.85
CA ARG A 576 -4.37 32.60 -16.60
C ARG A 576 -3.87 32.59 -18.04
N SER A 577 -3.24 31.49 -18.48
CA SER A 577 -2.52 31.41 -19.76
C SER A 577 -3.42 30.88 -20.88
N LYS A 578 -3.87 31.79 -21.74
CA LYS A 578 -4.71 31.47 -22.90
C LYS A 578 -4.03 30.52 -23.90
N ASP A 579 -2.71 30.56 -24.00
CA ASP A 579 -1.95 29.72 -24.94
C ASP A 579 -1.87 28.26 -24.48
N LYS A 580 -2.08 27.99 -23.18
CA LYS A 580 -2.00 26.63 -22.61
C LYS A 580 -3.33 25.89 -22.65
N VAL A 581 -4.45 26.63 -22.57
CA VAL A 581 -5.78 26.04 -22.55
C VAL A 581 -6.05 25.11 -23.75
N PRO A 582 -5.70 25.46 -25.02
CA PRO A 582 -5.91 24.56 -26.14
C PRO A 582 -5.15 23.23 -26.01
N HIS A 583 -3.93 23.27 -25.47
CA HIS A 583 -3.15 22.06 -25.22
C HIS A 583 -3.81 21.17 -24.16
N VAL A 584 -4.32 21.77 -23.09
CA VAL A 584 -4.97 21.04 -22.00
C VAL A 584 -6.35 20.52 -22.40
N ALA A 585 -7.11 21.29 -23.18
CA ALA A 585 -8.38 20.83 -23.78
C ALA A 585 -8.16 19.63 -24.72
N LYS A 586 -7.05 19.61 -25.47
CA LYS A 586 -6.66 18.46 -26.28
C LYS A 586 -6.32 17.23 -25.44
N ILE A 587 -5.65 17.40 -24.30
CA ILE A 587 -5.43 16.33 -23.31
C ILE A 587 -6.77 15.76 -22.84
N MET A 588 -7.73 16.62 -22.44
CA MET A 588 -9.07 16.17 -22.02
C MET A 588 -9.77 15.36 -23.11
N ALA A 589 -9.74 15.85 -24.36
CA ALA A 589 -10.39 15.18 -25.49
C ALA A 589 -9.77 13.81 -25.78
N MET A 590 -8.44 13.71 -25.70
CA MET A 590 -7.71 12.45 -25.90
C MET A 590 -7.93 11.46 -24.76
N ALA A 591 -7.98 11.93 -23.51
CA ALA A 591 -8.28 11.08 -22.36
C ALA A 591 -9.66 10.43 -22.45
N LEU A 592 -10.63 11.12 -23.06
CA LEU A 592 -11.97 10.57 -23.28
C LEU A 592 -12.05 9.61 -24.48
N HIS A 593 -11.01 9.50 -25.30
CA HIS A 593 -10.95 8.53 -26.39
C HIS A 593 -10.78 7.11 -25.85
N ASP A 594 -11.11 6.09 -26.64
CA ASP A 594 -10.95 4.68 -26.24
C ASP A 594 -9.55 4.13 -26.53
N ASP A 595 -8.63 4.99 -26.95
CA ASP A 595 -7.25 4.63 -27.30
C ASP A 595 -6.25 5.45 -26.47
N ASP A 596 -5.76 4.84 -25.39
CA ASP A 596 -4.79 5.45 -24.48
C ASP A 596 -3.45 5.76 -25.17
N GLU A 597 -3.09 5.06 -26.24
CA GLU A 597 -1.81 5.26 -26.93
C GLU A 597 -1.75 6.64 -27.61
N VAL A 598 -2.91 7.14 -28.07
CA VAL A 598 -3.02 8.50 -28.61
C VAL A 598 -2.73 9.55 -27.54
N LEU A 599 -3.28 9.37 -26.34
CA LEU A 599 -3.00 10.27 -25.21
C LEU A 599 -1.52 10.18 -24.81
N LYS A 600 -0.99 8.97 -24.59
CA LYS A 600 0.40 8.73 -24.19
C LYS A 600 1.39 9.39 -25.14
N SER A 601 1.22 9.14 -26.44
CA SER A 601 2.06 9.76 -27.49
C SER A 601 1.98 11.29 -27.45
N HIS A 602 0.80 11.85 -27.20
CA HIS A 602 0.63 13.30 -27.12
C HIS A 602 1.34 13.91 -25.90
N ILE A 603 1.17 13.33 -24.71
CA ILE A 603 1.72 13.86 -23.45
C ILE A 603 3.23 13.65 -23.31
N GLN A 604 3.80 12.67 -24.00
CA GLN A 604 5.26 12.47 -24.09
C GLN A 604 5.95 13.48 -25.02
N ASN A 605 5.20 14.31 -25.76
CA ASN A 605 5.79 15.32 -26.62
C ASN A 605 6.60 16.36 -25.82
N PRO A 606 7.93 16.50 -26.03
CA PRO A 606 8.76 17.41 -25.26
C PRO A 606 8.30 18.88 -25.31
N HIS A 607 7.76 19.32 -26.44
CA HIS A 607 7.26 20.68 -26.60
C HIS A 607 6.02 20.95 -25.75
N LEU A 608 5.12 19.97 -25.64
CA LEU A 608 3.95 20.07 -24.76
C LEU A 608 4.39 20.13 -23.29
N ILE A 609 5.32 19.25 -22.89
CA ILE A 609 5.88 19.24 -21.54
C ILE A 609 6.44 20.63 -21.21
N ASP A 610 7.32 21.18 -22.04
CA ASP A 610 7.90 22.50 -21.82
C ASP A 610 6.86 23.63 -21.78
N THR A 611 5.85 23.55 -22.66
CA THR A 611 4.77 24.53 -22.70
C THR A 611 3.98 24.53 -21.39
N LEU A 612 3.68 23.38 -20.80
CA LEU A 612 2.92 23.30 -19.55
C LEU A 612 3.79 23.66 -18.33
N LYS A 613 5.07 23.28 -18.32
CA LYS A 613 6.03 23.54 -17.21
C LYS A 613 6.28 25.04 -16.95
N THR A 614 6.13 25.92 -17.93
CA THR A 614 6.47 27.36 -17.81
C THR A 614 5.50 28.22 -16.97
N HIS A 615 4.60 27.64 -16.14
CA HIS A 615 3.64 28.42 -15.34
C HIS A 615 3.81 28.28 -13.82
N GLY A 616 3.94 29.41 -13.12
CA GLY A 616 3.73 29.52 -11.67
C GLY A 616 4.96 30.04 -10.92
N GLU A 617 4.76 31.01 -10.01
CA GLU A 617 5.78 31.40 -9.04
C GLU A 617 6.32 30.15 -8.35
N SER A 618 7.65 30.00 -8.32
CA SER A 618 8.31 28.99 -7.51
C SER A 618 7.96 29.30 -6.05
N LEU A 619 6.99 28.58 -5.49
CA LEU A 619 6.93 28.39 -4.06
C LEU A 619 8.28 27.74 -3.68
N THR A 620 8.94 28.37 -2.73
CA THR A 620 10.32 28.10 -2.29
C THR A 620 10.63 26.61 -2.04
N LEU A 621 11.91 26.23 -2.25
CA LEU A 621 12.51 24.92 -1.92
C LEU A 621 11.77 23.69 -2.49
N LYS A 622 11.85 23.54 -3.82
CA LYS A 622 11.40 22.39 -4.64
C LYS A 622 9.92 22.03 -4.47
N THR A 623 9.03 22.82 -5.04
CA THR A 623 7.65 22.40 -5.32
C THR A 623 7.37 22.53 -6.81
N HIS A 624 6.85 21.48 -7.42
CA HIS A 624 6.48 21.42 -8.83
C HIS A 624 5.54 22.58 -9.20
N THR A 625 5.69 23.12 -10.42
CA THR A 625 4.69 24.01 -11.01
C THR A 625 3.35 23.29 -11.15
N LYS A 626 2.24 24.03 -11.25
CA LYS A 626 0.91 23.41 -11.48
C LYS A 626 0.87 22.57 -12.76
N GLY A 627 1.64 22.98 -13.78
CA GLY A 627 1.76 22.22 -15.03
C GLY A 627 2.59 20.95 -14.88
N GLU A 628 3.67 20.99 -14.09
CA GLU A 628 4.40 19.79 -13.70
C GLU A 628 3.53 18.84 -12.90
N LEU A 629 2.76 19.32 -11.93
CA LEU A 629 1.84 18.47 -11.15
C LEU A 629 0.80 17.77 -12.04
N LEU A 630 0.17 18.51 -12.96
CA LEU A 630 -0.75 17.94 -13.94
C LEU A 630 -0.07 16.82 -14.75
N LEU A 631 1.11 17.10 -15.30
CA LEU A 631 1.84 16.12 -16.11
C LEU A 631 2.27 14.89 -15.29
N LEU A 632 2.77 15.07 -14.08
CA LEU A 632 3.17 13.98 -13.19
C LEU A 632 1.98 13.08 -12.84
N ASN A 633 0.82 13.67 -12.53
CA ASN A 633 -0.42 12.92 -12.29
C ASN A 633 -0.80 12.06 -13.49
N ILE A 634 -0.81 12.65 -14.69
CA ILE A 634 -1.18 11.94 -15.92
C ILE A 634 -0.14 10.85 -16.23
N PHE A 635 1.16 11.16 -16.19
CA PHE A 635 2.21 10.20 -16.48
C PHE A 635 2.11 8.97 -15.58
N LYS A 636 1.91 9.17 -14.28
CA LYS A 636 1.78 8.07 -13.33
C LYS A 636 0.52 7.23 -13.57
N ARG A 637 -0.60 7.89 -13.83
CA ARG A 637 -1.89 7.22 -14.11
C ARG A 637 -1.82 6.32 -15.35
N TYR A 638 -1.06 6.71 -16.36
CA TYR A 638 -0.87 5.94 -17.60
C TYR A 638 0.44 5.13 -17.61
N HIS A 639 1.06 4.91 -16.45
CA HIS A 639 2.29 4.12 -16.28
C HIS A 639 3.45 4.57 -17.19
N LEU A 640 3.56 5.87 -17.41
CA LEU A 640 4.64 6.50 -18.15
C LEU A 640 5.80 6.87 -17.22
N ASN A 641 6.98 7.01 -17.81
CA ASN A 641 8.17 7.42 -17.09
C ASN A 641 8.15 8.93 -16.79
N ASP A 642 7.96 9.27 -15.52
CA ASP A 642 7.84 10.65 -15.04
C ASP A 642 9.17 11.45 -15.11
N LYS A 643 10.29 10.77 -15.38
CA LYS A 643 11.60 11.41 -15.56
C LYS A 643 11.56 12.43 -16.69
N LEU A 644 10.81 12.16 -17.76
CA LEU A 644 10.58 13.09 -18.86
C LEU A 644 10.03 14.44 -18.38
N VAL A 645 9.14 14.44 -17.39
CA VAL A 645 8.56 15.64 -16.77
C VAL A 645 9.56 16.29 -15.82
N SER A 646 10.33 15.50 -15.07
CA SER A 646 11.33 16.01 -14.12
C SER A 646 12.52 16.70 -14.80
N MET A 647 12.87 16.28 -16.01
CA MET A 647 13.97 16.85 -16.77
C MET A 647 13.67 18.27 -17.26
N THR A 648 14.72 19.09 -17.36
CA THR A 648 14.66 20.37 -18.06
C THR A 648 14.73 20.15 -19.57
N ARG A 649 14.29 21.14 -20.36
CA ARG A 649 14.47 21.12 -21.82
C ARG A 649 15.93 20.92 -22.21
N GLN A 650 16.83 21.62 -21.53
CA GLN A 650 18.27 21.53 -21.76
C GLN A 650 18.82 20.12 -21.52
N GLN A 651 18.33 19.44 -20.48
CA GLN A 651 18.71 18.04 -20.18
C GLN A 651 18.22 17.07 -21.26
N ARG A 652 16.97 17.23 -21.73
CA ARG A 652 16.43 16.40 -22.82
C ARG A 652 17.13 16.65 -24.14
N ASP A 653 17.35 17.93 -24.48
CA ASP A 653 18.07 18.32 -25.70
C ASP A 653 19.51 17.80 -25.68
N LEU A 654 20.19 17.83 -24.52
CA LEU A 654 21.53 17.26 -24.35
C LEU A 654 21.56 15.76 -24.63
N ILE A 655 20.66 14.98 -24.05
CA ILE A 655 20.61 13.52 -24.29
C ILE A 655 20.29 13.24 -25.76
N ALA A 656 19.31 13.95 -26.33
CA ALA A 656 18.95 13.79 -27.74
C ALA A 656 20.13 14.13 -28.68
N ASP A 657 20.86 15.22 -28.42
CA ASP A 657 22.05 15.59 -29.19
C ASP A 657 23.14 14.51 -29.12
N ILE A 658 23.35 13.90 -27.95
CA ILE A 658 24.32 12.79 -27.78
C ILE A 658 23.86 11.56 -28.57
N GLN A 659 22.59 11.17 -28.46
CA GLN A 659 22.03 9.98 -29.13
C GLN A 659 22.11 10.06 -30.66
N VAL A 660 21.97 11.26 -31.23
CA VAL A 660 22.11 11.47 -32.69
C VAL A 660 23.54 11.79 -33.13
N GLY A 661 24.52 11.74 -32.21
CA GLY A 661 25.94 11.96 -32.51
C GLY A 661 26.34 13.42 -32.72
N ASN A 662 25.55 14.39 -32.25
CA ASN A 662 25.81 15.83 -32.36
C ASN A 662 26.82 16.32 -31.30
N PHE A 663 27.95 15.60 -31.17
CA PHE A 663 28.94 15.83 -30.12
C PHE A 663 29.61 17.21 -30.22
N GLU A 664 29.70 17.79 -31.42
CA GLU A 664 30.25 19.13 -31.61
C GLU A 664 29.41 20.19 -30.89
N LYS A 665 28.08 20.12 -31.03
CA LYS A 665 27.16 21.03 -30.35
C LYS A 665 27.26 20.86 -28.84
N VAL A 666 27.26 19.61 -28.35
CA VAL A 666 27.41 19.31 -26.92
C VAL A 666 28.70 19.92 -26.35
N ALA A 667 29.83 19.69 -27.02
CA ALA A 667 31.12 20.27 -26.61
C ALA A 667 31.08 21.80 -26.58
N ASN A 668 30.48 22.43 -27.59
CA ASN A 668 30.36 23.88 -27.70
C ASN A 668 29.44 24.46 -26.63
N ASP A 669 28.32 23.81 -26.31
CA ASP A 669 27.35 24.29 -25.32
C ASP A 669 27.92 24.24 -23.90
N PHE A 670 28.67 23.20 -23.56
CA PHE A 670 29.44 23.17 -22.30
C PHE A 670 30.58 24.20 -22.30
N GLY A 671 31.31 24.35 -23.42
CA GLY A 671 32.39 25.33 -23.55
C GLY A 671 31.92 26.79 -23.39
N LYS A 672 30.72 27.10 -23.89
CA LYS A 672 30.06 28.41 -23.75
C LYS A 672 29.29 28.56 -22.44
N LYS A 673 29.30 27.55 -21.56
CA LYS A 673 28.55 27.50 -20.28
C LYS A 673 27.04 27.65 -20.45
N LEU A 674 26.50 27.24 -21.60
CA LEU A 674 25.06 27.14 -21.83
C LEU A 674 24.47 25.93 -21.12
N LEU A 675 25.27 24.88 -20.95
CA LEU A 675 24.98 23.71 -20.12
C LEU A 675 25.85 23.70 -18.87
N ARG A 676 25.29 23.20 -17.76
CA ARG A 676 25.99 23.01 -16.49
C ARG A 676 26.18 21.54 -16.22
N PHE A 677 27.09 21.25 -15.30
CA PHE A 677 27.34 19.87 -14.87
C PHE A 677 26.07 19.14 -14.40
N TYR A 678 25.19 19.84 -13.65
CA TYR A 678 23.92 19.30 -13.18
C TYR A 678 22.99 18.83 -14.32
N ASP A 679 23.14 19.38 -15.53
CA ASP A 679 22.38 18.95 -16.70
C ASP A 679 22.87 17.59 -17.23
N ALA A 680 24.16 17.28 -17.06
CA ALA A 680 24.75 16.03 -17.53
C ALA A 680 24.48 14.83 -16.61
N VAL A 681 24.25 15.07 -15.32
CA VAL A 681 24.02 14.01 -14.30
C VAL A 681 22.55 13.73 -14.02
N SER A 682 21.65 14.35 -14.78
CA SER A 682 20.23 14.07 -14.68
C SER A 682 19.92 12.73 -15.34
N PHE A 683 19.11 11.92 -14.65
CA PHE A 683 18.68 10.61 -15.11
C PHE A 683 17.51 10.72 -16.07
N ASP A 684 17.58 9.98 -17.16
CA ASP A 684 16.47 9.78 -18.09
C ASP A 684 15.57 8.60 -17.67
N GLU A 685 14.73 8.15 -18.59
CA GLU A 685 13.80 7.06 -18.38
C GLU A 685 14.46 5.68 -18.17
N GLN A 686 15.69 5.49 -18.64
CA GLN A 686 16.48 4.26 -18.46
C GLN A 686 17.36 4.32 -17.20
N GLY A 687 17.27 5.41 -16.42
CA GLY A 687 18.24 5.67 -15.36
C GLY A 687 19.63 6.00 -15.92
N LYS A 688 19.75 6.32 -17.22
CA LYS A 688 21.01 6.74 -17.83
C LYS A 688 21.17 8.24 -17.71
N THR A 689 22.42 8.66 -17.52
CA THR A 689 22.83 10.07 -17.56
C THR A 689 23.45 10.39 -18.93
N ALA A 690 23.71 11.67 -19.22
CA ALA A 690 24.42 12.06 -20.44
C ALA A 690 25.80 11.37 -20.55
N LEU A 691 26.45 11.08 -19.42
CA LEU A 691 27.71 10.34 -19.39
C LEU A 691 27.54 8.88 -19.83
N HIS A 692 26.47 8.19 -19.46
CA HIS A 692 26.22 6.82 -19.93
C HIS A 692 26.19 6.78 -21.46
N TYR A 693 25.38 7.64 -22.06
CA TYR A 693 25.27 7.71 -23.52
C TYR A 693 26.55 8.14 -24.22
N LEU A 694 27.31 9.07 -23.64
CA LEU A 694 28.59 9.48 -24.21
C LEU A 694 29.65 8.38 -24.15
N MET A 695 29.66 7.57 -23.09
CA MET A 695 30.57 6.43 -22.97
C MET A 695 30.14 5.27 -23.88
N GLU A 696 28.85 5.10 -24.10
CA GLU A 696 28.28 4.08 -25.00
C GLU A 696 28.47 4.44 -26.48
N LEU A 697 28.18 5.69 -26.86
CA LEU A 697 28.10 6.13 -28.26
C LEU A 697 29.31 6.94 -28.76
N GLY A 698 30.18 7.37 -27.84
CA GLY A 698 31.34 8.18 -28.17
C GLY A 698 32.32 7.47 -29.10
N GLY A 699 32.80 8.21 -30.10
CA GLY A 699 33.76 7.74 -31.09
C GLY A 699 35.21 8.14 -30.82
N ALA A 700 36.12 7.64 -31.67
CA ALA A 700 37.52 8.08 -31.71
C ALA A 700 37.73 9.45 -32.39
N ASP A 701 36.66 10.14 -32.80
CA ASP A 701 36.71 11.46 -33.43
C ASP A 701 36.94 12.58 -32.41
N ALA A 702 37.33 13.76 -32.92
CA ALA A 702 37.68 14.90 -32.08
C ALA A 702 36.46 15.50 -31.35
N HIS A 703 35.25 15.38 -31.90
CA HIS A 703 34.05 15.99 -31.32
C HIS A 703 33.53 15.17 -30.14
N SER A 704 33.44 13.85 -30.27
CA SER A 704 33.10 12.91 -29.18
C SER A 704 34.02 13.11 -27.98
N LYS A 705 35.34 13.09 -28.22
CA LYS A 705 36.35 13.30 -27.18
C LYS A 705 36.22 14.67 -26.51
N LYS A 706 35.98 15.73 -27.28
CA LYS A 706 35.77 17.08 -26.73
C LYS A 706 34.49 17.15 -25.88
N ALA A 707 33.40 16.51 -26.28
CA ALA A 707 32.16 16.48 -25.51
C ALA A 707 32.33 15.78 -24.16
N ILE A 708 32.93 14.58 -24.17
CA ILE A 708 33.26 13.82 -22.95
C ILE A 708 34.14 14.66 -22.01
N CYS A 709 35.23 15.21 -22.55
CA CYS A 709 36.14 16.02 -21.76
C CYS A 709 35.48 17.31 -21.27
N ALA A 710 34.56 17.94 -22.02
CA ALA A 710 33.86 19.14 -21.58
C ALA A 710 32.92 18.88 -20.39
N ILE A 711 32.15 17.78 -20.43
CA ILE A 711 31.29 17.37 -19.31
C ILE A 711 32.12 17.03 -18.08
N LEU A 712 33.14 16.18 -18.23
CA LEU A 712 34.02 15.81 -17.12
C LEU A 712 34.74 17.05 -16.57
N LYS A 713 35.26 17.94 -17.43
CA LYS A 713 35.84 19.22 -17.00
C LYS A 713 34.83 20.06 -16.21
N SER A 714 33.55 20.06 -16.56
CA SER A 714 32.54 20.81 -15.77
C SER A 714 32.30 20.24 -14.36
N SER A 715 32.69 18.98 -14.10
CA SER A 715 32.61 18.29 -12.79
C SER A 715 33.83 18.49 -11.87
N LEU A 716 34.98 18.90 -12.43
CA LEU A 716 36.30 18.93 -11.77
C LEU A 716 36.50 19.99 -10.67
N GLY A 717 35.43 20.61 -10.14
CA GLY A 717 35.50 21.50 -8.98
C GLY A 717 35.82 20.78 -7.67
N THR A 718 35.67 19.45 -7.62
CA THR A 718 36.07 18.59 -6.48
C THR A 718 36.38 17.18 -7.01
N ALA A 719 37.58 16.65 -6.79
CA ALA A 719 37.98 15.31 -7.24
C ALA A 719 36.99 14.21 -6.81
N LYS A 720 36.40 14.33 -5.61
CA LYS A 720 35.36 13.42 -5.08
C LYS A 720 34.08 13.33 -5.92
N LEU A 721 33.75 14.34 -6.73
CA LEU A 721 32.59 14.27 -7.61
C LEU A 721 32.90 13.44 -8.86
N LEU A 722 34.13 13.46 -9.40
CA LEU A 722 34.44 12.72 -10.62
C LEU A 722 34.20 11.20 -10.45
N ASP A 723 34.75 10.63 -9.38
CA ASP A 723 34.64 9.20 -9.05
C ASP A 723 33.20 8.80 -8.71
N ALA A 724 32.46 9.68 -8.04
CA ALA A 724 31.06 9.45 -7.71
C ALA A 724 30.17 9.41 -8.96
N ASN A 725 30.59 10.02 -10.08
CA ASN A 725 29.77 10.17 -11.28
C ASN A 725 30.02 9.10 -12.36
N LEU A 726 31.25 8.63 -12.50
CA LEU A 726 31.58 7.49 -13.39
C LEU A 726 31.07 6.15 -12.84
N ASN A 727 30.75 6.12 -11.54
CA ASN A 727 30.22 4.95 -10.83
C ASN A 727 28.72 5.06 -10.53
N ILE A 728 28.01 6.01 -11.15
CA ILE A 728 26.56 6.11 -10.99
C ILE A 728 25.91 4.92 -11.72
N PRO A 729 25.22 4.01 -11.05
CA PRO A 729 24.51 2.94 -11.72
C PRO A 729 23.23 3.46 -12.40
N ASP A 730 22.93 2.92 -13.58
CA ASP A 730 21.64 3.03 -14.23
C ASP A 730 20.59 2.09 -13.61
N ALA A 731 19.42 1.96 -14.25
CA ALA A 731 18.35 1.09 -13.78
C ALA A 731 18.72 -0.41 -13.74
N ASP A 732 19.69 -0.82 -14.57
CA ASP A 732 20.20 -2.20 -14.64
C ASP A 732 21.42 -2.40 -13.72
N GLY A 733 21.89 -1.34 -13.06
CA GLY A 733 23.06 -1.37 -12.20
C GLY A 733 24.38 -1.15 -12.94
N LEU A 734 24.34 -0.78 -14.23
CA LEU A 734 25.52 -0.52 -15.06
C LEU A 734 25.93 0.95 -14.94
N THR A 735 27.22 1.18 -14.81
CA THR A 735 27.82 2.52 -14.67
C THR A 735 28.30 3.07 -16.02
N PRO A 736 28.54 4.38 -16.16
CA PRO A 736 29.19 4.92 -17.36
C PRO A 736 30.51 4.23 -17.71
N LEU A 737 31.23 3.74 -16.70
CA LEU A 737 32.46 2.98 -16.91
C LEU A 737 32.20 1.61 -17.55
N ASP A 738 31.14 0.91 -17.15
CA ASP A 738 30.73 -0.36 -17.76
C ASP A 738 30.42 -0.18 -19.26
N TYR A 739 29.71 0.90 -19.60
CA TYR A 739 29.44 1.26 -21.00
C TYR A 739 30.74 1.62 -21.76
N LEU A 740 31.67 2.34 -21.13
CA LEU A 740 32.97 2.65 -21.73
C LEU A 740 33.78 1.37 -22.02
N MET A 741 33.79 0.41 -21.10
CA MET A 741 34.55 -0.84 -21.26
C MET A 741 34.01 -1.71 -22.39
N ALA A 742 32.72 -1.61 -22.70
CA ALA A 742 32.11 -2.25 -23.85
C ALA A 742 32.32 -1.46 -25.18
N ASN A 743 32.79 -0.21 -25.12
CA ASN A 743 32.96 0.64 -26.29
C ASN A 743 34.26 0.31 -27.06
N PRO A 744 34.22 0.04 -28.38
CA PRO A 744 35.41 -0.29 -29.17
C PRO A 744 36.45 0.84 -29.25
N HIS A 745 36.07 2.07 -28.91
CA HIS A 745 36.93 3.25 -28.88
C HIS A 745 37.44 3.59 -27.47
N ALA A 746 37.20 2.74 -26.47
CA ALA A 746 37.61 2.98 -25.08
C ALA A 746 39.05 3.47 -24.93
N PRO A 747 40.09 2.87 -25.58
CA PRO A 747 41.47 3.33 -25.40
C PRO A 747 41.68 4.79 -25.86
N ALA A 748 41.01 5.20 -26.93
CA ALA A 748 41.11 6.55 -27.46
C ALA A 748 40.37 7.57 -26.58
N ILE A 749 39.24 7.17 -26.00
CA ILE A 749 38.44 7.99 -25.08
C ILE A 749 39.19 8.15 -23.75
N VAL A 750 39.68 7.06 -23.15
CA VAL A 750 40.47 7.06 -21.91
C VAL A 750 41.69 7.96 -22.06
N LYS A 751 42.42 7.84 -23.17
CA LYS A 751 43.56 8.72 -23.47
C LYS A 751 43.15 10.18 -23.51
N ALA A 752 42.04 10.51 -24.17
CA ALA A 752 41.56 11.89 -24.25
C ALA A 752 41.13 12.45 -22.89
N ILE A 753 40.53 11.64 -22.03
CA ILE A 753 40.19 12.01 -20.65
C ILE A 753 41.48 12.29 -19.85
N ALA A 754 42.48 11.41 -19.96
CA ALA A 754 43.77 11.58 -19.30
C ALA A 754 44.49 12.85 -19.77
N ASP A 755 44.59 13.07 -21.08
CA ASP A 755 45.20 14.27 -21.68
C ASP A 755 44.49 15.55 -21.19
N ALA A 756 43.15 15.53 -21.15
CA ALA A 756 42.32 16.64 -20.68
C ALA A 756 42.45 16.94 -19.17
N TYR A 757 42.77 15.94 -18.36
CA TYR A 757 43.00 16.07 -16.92
C TYR A 757 44.38 16.69 -16.64
N ILE A 758 45.41 16.25 -17.36
CA ILE A 758 46.79 16.74 -17.28
C ILE A 758 46.87 18.24 -17.63
N GLU A 759 46.11 18.70 -18.63
CA GLU A 759 46.08 20.13 -19.03
C GLU A 759 45.58 21.10 -17.95
N ARG A 760 44.79 20.63 -16.97
CA ARG A 760 44.11 21.51 -15.99
C ARG A 760 44.80 21.60 -14.63
N TYR A 761 45.72 20.67 -14.33
CA TYR A 761 46.56 20.67 -13.12
C TYR A 761 48.05 20.67 -13.49
N PRO A 762 48.60 21.80 -13.97
CA PRO A 762 50.01 21.89 -14.37
C PRO A 762 51.01 21.79 -13.19
N TYR A 763 50.51 21.76 -11.93
CA TYR A 763 51.34 21.68 -10.73
C TYR A 763 51.17 20.34 -10.00
N GLY A 764 51.92 19.33 -10.44
CA GLY A 764 52.63 18.42 -9.53
C GLY A 764 51.97 17.11 -9.05
N GLY A 765 50.74 16.78 -9.43
CA GLY A 765 50.20 15.44 -9.22
C GLY A 765 50.39 14.59 -10.47
N GLN A 766 51.24 13.55 -10.44
CA GLN A 766 51.20 12.52 -11.49
C GLN A 766 49.86 11.78 -11.36
N PHE A 767 48.84 12.23 -12.06
CA PHE A 767 47.63 11.43 -12.26
C PHE A 767 48.01 10.28 -13.18
N LYS A 768 48.11 9.07 -12.65
CA LYS A 768 48.33 7.89 -13.48
C LYS A 768 46.99 7.44 -14.04
N VAL A 769 46.98 6.95 -15.28
CA VAL A 769 45.77 6.32 -15.85
C VAL A 769 45.29 5.18 -14.93
N GLU A 770 46.21 4.53 -14.22
CA GLU A 770 45.96 3.55 -13.16
C GLU A 770 45.06 4.09 -12.03
N ASP A 771 45.19 5.38 -11.64
CA ASP A 771 44.36 6.00 -10.60
C ASP A 771 42.90 6.21 -11.08
N PHE A 772 42.66 6.24 -12.40
CA PHE A 772 41.33 6.29 -13.00
C PHE A 772 40.63 4.93 -12.97
N PHE A 773 41.41 3.84 -12.87
CA PHE A 773 40.96 2.44 -12.85
C PHE A 773 41.40 1.75 -11.55
N ASP A 774 41.59 2.47 -10.44
CA ASP A 774 42.04 1.86 -9.20
C ASP A 774 40.91 0.98 -8.64
N MET A 775 40.90 -0.25 -9.15
CA MET A 775 39.88 -1.29 -9.04
C MET A 775 39.93 -2.00 -7.69
N GLU A 776 40.74 -1.55 -6.73
CA GLU A 776 40.80 -2.16 -5.39
C GLU A 776 39.47 -2.03 -4.61
N ASN A 777 38.57 -1.11 -5.00
CA ASN A 777 37.20 -1.05 -4.45
C ASN A 777 36.16 -1.86 -5.26
N HIS A 778 36.53 -2.43 -6.42
CA HIS A 778 35.60 -3.20 -7.26
C HIS A 778 35.51 -4.68 -6.86
N ASP A 779 36.49 -5.23 -6.14
CA ASP A 779 36.49 -6.65 -5.76
C ASP A 779 35.50 -6.97 -4.61
N VAL A 780 35.12 -5.99 -3.79
CA VAL A 780 34.19 -6.22 -2.66
C VAL A 780 32.71 -6.19 -3.10
N ALA A 781 32.37 -5.45 -4.16
CA ALA A 781 30.99 -5.34 -4.63
C ALA A 781 30.60 -6.39 -5.69
N TYR A 782 31.58 -6.99 -6.39
CA TYR A 782 31.34 -8.00 -7.43
C TYR A 782 31.38 -9.43 -6.89
N GLN A 783 32.25 -9.72 -5.90
CA GLN A 783 32.35 -11.06 -5.31
C GLN A 783 31.11 -11.46 -4.49
N ASP A 784 30.33 -10.50 -3.99
CA ASP A 784 29.07 -10.78 -3.28
C ASP A 784 27.88 -11.11 -4.21
N LYS A 785 28.03 -10.97 -5.53
CA LYS A 785 26.92 -11.17 -6.51
C LYS A 785 27.10 -12.36 -7.46
N VAL A 786 28.24 -13.05 -7.45
CA VAL A 786 28.46 -14.27 -8.24
C VAL A 786 28.73 -15.45 -7.32
N LYS A 787 27.68 -15.98 -6.69
CA LYS A 787 27.66 -17.35 -6.17
C LYS A 787 26.82 -18.21 -7.11
N ILE A 788 27.47 -18.95 -8.01
CA ILE A 788 27.08 -20.30 -8.45
C ILE A 788 28.35 -21.04 -8.89
N ALA A 789 28.50 -22.26 -8.35
CA ALA A 789 29.39 -23.37 -8.72
C ALA A 789 30.87 -23.34 -8.26
N GLU A 790 31.10 -23.91 -7.08
CA GLU A 790 32.30 -24.68 -6.72
C GLU A 790 32.58 -25.81 -7.76
N PRO A 791 33.84 -26.30 -7.95
CA PRO A 791 34.51 -27.02 -6.86
C PRO A 791 36.06 -27.05 -6.82
N GLN A 792 36.52 -27.51 -5.65
CA GLN A 792 37.78 -28.20 -5.32
C GLN A 792 38.94 -27.40 -4.68
N GLN A 793 39.08 -27.63 -3.37
CA GLN A 793 40.35 -27.73 -2.62
C GLN A 793 41.38 -28.65 -3.35
N PRO A 794 42.72 -28.57 -3.11
CA PRO A 794 43.29 -28.46 -1.76
C PRO A 794 44.69 -27.80 -1.57
N LYS A 795 45.03 -27.67 -0.27
CA LYS A 795 46.36 -27.68 0.40
C LYS A 795 46.97 -26.34 0.87
N ALA A 796 46.78 -26.13 2.18
CA ALA A 796 47.81 -26.15 3.24
C ALA A 796 48.94 -25.10 3.31
N SER A 797 49.26 -24.78 4.58
CA SER A 797 50.29 -23.87 5.14
C SER A 797 49.89 -22.39 5.18
N GLY A 798 49.88 -21.65 6.30
CA GLY A 798 50.25 -21.87 7.69
C GLY A 798 50.72 -20.51 8.29
N TRP A 799 50.56 -20.32 9.62
CA TRP A 799 51.17 -19.28 10.49
C TRP A 799 50.52 -17.86 10.43
N TRP A 800 49.80 -17.36 11.45
CA TRP A 800 50.08 -16.88 12.85
C TRP A 800 50.55 -15.41 12.98
N PHE A 801 49.73 -14.61 13.72
CA PHE A 801 49.90 -13.30 14.38
C PHE A 801 50.27 -12.06 13.55
N SER A 802 49.71 -10.87 13.79
CA SER A 802 49.38 -10.20 15.08
C SER A 802 48.06 -9.45 15.09
#